data_AF-A0A1A3NJR9-F1
#
_entry.id   AF-A0A1A3NJR9-F1
#
_cell.length_a   1.000
_cell.length_b   1.000
_cell.length_c   1.000
_cell.angle_alpha   90.00
_cell.angle_beta   90.00
_cell.angle_gamma   90.00
#
_symmetry.space_group_name_H-M   'P 1'
#
loop_
_entity.id
_entity.type
_entity.pdbx_description
1 polymer ?
#
loop_
_entity_poly.entity_id
_entity_poly.type
_entity_poly.pdbx_seq_one_letter_code
_entity_poly.pdbx_strand_id
1 'polypeptide(L)'
;MERVELADNWTLSAADTIAADGEALSLSDYDAAAWYKIRRMPATVLEILRENGGYGDLYVGKNLRDNVPQDLYRHDWWYRTQFTAPQGQRTYLLGFPGINYRADIWLNGRLVANHDEVVGMYADHQFDVTPLIRPGLPNVLAVKVIPERALQDVDGVELADSWNDWINWDYLGFPPLNGDPDRRGTSFVPDRNAGIWKPVYLTALGTVGIGAATVNSELPLPRTDSARLTIHADVHNYSPQRTRGVLRATITRPDKTTVHVEQAVLLAPGEDQQVTFTPDQFSQLNLDHPDLWWPYTMGQPDLHNLRLEYRVDNQLSDTKELRFGIRTVRQYRDAGFSADGGDFYLEVNDKKFPVRGAAYTPDLLFRYDPDRETAILHYAKDLGLNMLRLEGKLASEHLIEEADELGIPLMAGWMCCNQWEKWEQWDAEDERVAMDSLRSQIRSLRSHPSAFIWANGSDGLPPPNIRARYRSVLDQLYWQNPIVDTASPQAKDADGVVQWDGIDMTGPYTWRPPTYWFSGRYGATWGASAEQGSNEQIPPFASLRKFIPPVQMWPINDTWSFHAGAQYKNAALLSAQRSIGMRYGVSDSAEMFAAKAQLAQYESARAQFEAFAAAGWDTHKMTIYWMLNSHWPSFFGQLFDYYLRPGGAYFGAKKGLRPLSVVFDSYARGIGNSAHVSVVNQSPSDVDGVHVRVRVYDLQGILQADGTSDSISVPAGGAVDAMTLPSGLAKSPVFFVRCELTRPSGEVVAENVYWQSQQPDDVGDPDNDRAFDSMQASWADMTALNYMPRVPLDITAFRQTDPGGVVIRLHNPTSNVAFFERAEIMSTRDGDEILPVEYDDNYVTVFPGETVEIRGSVPASLANWVRVTGYNSSPITLAVE
;
A
#
# COMPACT_ATOMS: atom_id res chain seq x y z
N MET A 1 -1.35 -25.06 -26.36
CA MET A 1 -1.92 -23.85 -25.77
C MET A 1 -0.83 -23.22 -24.95
N GLU A 2 -0.61 -21.93 -25.15
CA GLU A 2 0.57 -21.25 -24.62
C GLU A 2 0.23 -19.77 -24.47
N ARG A 3 0.36 -19.22 -23.26
CA ARG A 3 0.32 -17.79 -23.01
C ARG A 3 1.76 -17.33 -22.87
N VAL A 4 2.22 -16.52 -23.82
CA VAL A 4 3.60 -16.02 -23.88
C VAL A 4 3.58 -14.54 -23.53
N GLU A 5 4.38 -14.14 -22.54
CA GLU A 5 4.66 -12.73 -22.32
C GLU A 5 5.64 -12.23 -23.38
N LEU A 6 5.27 -11.14 -24.07
CA LEU A 6 6.14 -10.47 -25.03
C LEU A 6 7.02 -9.48 -24.27
N ALA A 7 8.04 -9.97 -23.55
CA ALA A 7 8.91 -9.13 -22.72
C ALA A 7 10.18 -8.63 -23.44
N ASP A 8 10.59 -9.31 -24.51
CA ASP A 8 11.91 -9.14 -25.13
C ASP A 8 11.93 -8.26 -26.39
N ASN A 9 13.12 -7.78 -26.76
CA ASN A 9 13.44 -7.11 -28.03
C ASN A 9 12.62 -5.84 -28.33
N TRP A 10 12.09 -5.20 -27.30
CA TRP A 10 11.37 -3.95 -27.45
C TRP A 10 12.31 -2.76 -27.70
N THR A 11 11.84 -1.84 -28.51
CA THR A 11 12.51 -0.59 -28.87
C THR A 11 11.53 0.57 -28.85
N LEU A 12 12.02 1.79 -28.57
CA LEU A 12 11.22 3.00 -28.46
C LEU A 12 11.76 4.10 -29.40
N SER A 13 10.87 4.83 -30.06
CA SER A 13 11.20 6.10 -30.73
C SER A 13 10.06 7.11 -30.62
N ALA A 14 10.39 8.40 -30.59
CA ALA A 14 9.39 9.45 -30.69
C ALA A 14 8.82 9.48 -32.12
N ALA A 15 7.50 9.54 -32.26
CA ALA A 15 6.82 9.39 -33.54
C ALA A 15 7.03 10.57 -34.49
N ASP A 16 7.24 11.76 -33.97
CA ASP A 16 7.55 12.98 -34.73
C ASP A 16 8.91 12.93 -35.45
N THR A 17 9.81 12.04 -35.03
CA THR A 17 11.10 11.82 -35.70
C THR A 17 11.02 10.82 -36.86
N ILE A 18 9.87 10.18 -37.06
CA ILE A 18 9.70 9.07 -38.00
C ILE A 18 8.74 9.45 -39.14
N ALA A 19 9.21 9.31 -40.38
CA ALA A 19 8.38 9.53 -41.57
C ALA A 19 7.57 8.29 -41.99
N ALA A 20 7.98 7.10 -41.55
CA ALA A 20 7.29 5.84 -41.83
C ALA A 20 6.01 5.71 -40.99
N ASP A 21 4.96 5.11 -41.56
CA ASP A 21 3.71 4.82 -40.86
C ASP A 21 3.74 3.45 -40.15
N GLY A 22 2.67 3.15 -39.41
CA GLY A 22 2.56 1.87 -38.67
C GLY A 22 2.61 0.63 -39.56
N GLU A 23 2.18 0.74 -40.82
CA GLU A 23 2.30 -0.35 -41.80
C GLU A 23 3.77 -0.68 -42.02
N ALA A 24 4.59 0.30 -42.39
CA ALA A 24 6.02 0.09 -42.60
C ALA A 24 6.75 -0.31 -41.31
N LEU A 25 6.43 0.31 -40.18
CA LEU A 25 7.12 0.06 -38.90
C LEU A 25 6.89 -1.36 -38.35
N SER A 26 5.75 -1.96 -38.67
CA SER A 26 5.41 -3.33 -38.27
C SER A 26 5.88 -4.39 -39.27
N LEU A 27 6.81 -4.07 -40.17
CA LEU A 27 7.47 -5.03 -41.07
C LEU A 27 8.88 -5.39 -40.58
N SER A 28 9.35 -6.58 -40.99
CA SER A 28 10.64 -7.14 -40.58
C SER A 28 11.85 -6.49 -41.25
N ASP A 29 11.65 -5.79 -42.36
CA ASP A 29 12.70 -5.10 -43.12
C ASP A 29 12.89 -3.64 -42.69
N TYR A 30 12.06 -3.12 -41.79
CA TYR A 30 12.27 -1.82 -41.18
C TYR A 30 13.49 -1.84 -40.23
N ASP A 31 14.44 -0.94 -40.47
CA ASP A 31 15.63 -0.77 -39.66
C ASP A 31 15.35 0.14 -38.44
N ALA A 32 15.12 -0.49 -37.28
CA ALA A 32 14.94 0.18 -36.00
C ALA A 32 16.25 0.28 -35.19
N ALA A 33 17.43 0.09 -35.79
CA ALA A 33 18.70 0.05 -35.04
C ALA A 33 19.03 1.36 -34.29
N ALA A 34 18.50 2.49 -34.75
CA ALA A 34 18.68 3.80 -34.11
C ALA A 34 17.70 4.08 -32.97
N TRP A 35 16.71 3.20 -32.72
CA TRP A 35 15.72 3.38 -31.67
C TRP A 35 16.33 3.09 -30.30
N TYR A 36 15.76 3.66 -29.24
CA TYR A 36 16.15 3.35 -27.87
C TYR A 36 15.81 1.90 -27.56
N LYS A 37 16.73 1.16 -26.93
CA LYS A 37 16.47 -0.21 -26.50
C LYS A 37 15.68 -0.18 -25.20
N ILE A 38 14.57 -0.90 -25.14
CA ILE A 38 13.84 -1.06 -23.89
C ILE A 38 14.48 -2.21 -23.12
N ARG A 39 15.02 -1.94 -21.93
CA ARG A 39 15.80 -2.94 -21.16
C ARG A 39 14.90 -3.93 -20.44
N ARG A 40 13.71 -3.49 -20.06
CA ARG A 40 12.69 -4.28 -19.36
C ARG A 40 11.31 -3.78 -19.79
N MET A 41 10.42 -4.72 -20.01
CA MET A 41 8.99 -4.46 -20.14
C MET A 41 8.28 -5.00 -18.89
N PRO A 42 7.12 -4.42 -18.54
CA PRO A 42 6.57 -3.16 -19.06
C PRO A 42 7.39 -1.94 -18.62
N ALA A 43 7.25 -0.81 -19.32
CA ALA A 43 7.95 0.44 -18.99
C ALA A 43 7.28 1.69 -19.61
N THR A 44 7.26 2.77 -18.82
CA THR A 44 6.84 4.11 -19.30
C THR A 44 7.91 4.76 -20.16
N VAL A 45 7.51 5.76 -20.96
CA VAL A 45 8.41 6.50 -21.86
C VAL A 45 9.59 7.08 -21.09
N LEU A 46 9.34 7.78 -19.98
CA LEU A 46 10.38 8.45 -19.21
C LEU A 46 11.33 7.44 -18.55
N GLU A 47 10.82 6.29 -18.08
CA GLU A 47 11.67 5.20 -17.57
C GLU A 47 12.65 4.72 -18.65
N ILE A 48 12.17 4.49 -19.87
CA ILE A 48 12.99 4.01 -20.99
C ILE A 48 14.07 5.04 -21.38
N LEU A 49 13.69 6.32 -21.51
CA LEU A 49 14.64 7.39 -21.86
C LEU A 49 15.74 7.54 -20.81
N ARG A 50 15.37 7.45 -19.52
CA ARG A 50 16.32 7.44 -18.40
C ARG A 50 17.26 6.25 -18.49
N GLU A 51 16.73 5.04 -18.68
CA GLU A 51 17.55 3.82 -18.76
C GLU A 51 18.53 3.84 -19.94
N ASN A 52 18.20 4.52 -21.05
CA ASN A 52 19.10 4.69 -22.19
C ASN A 52 20.14 5.80 -21.99
N GLY A 53 20.24 6.39 -20.80
CA GLY A 53 21.22 7.43 -20.48
C GLY A 53 20.83 8.81 -20.98
N GLY A 54 19.57 9.01 -21.39
CA GLY A 54 19.05 10.33 -21.77
C GLY A 54 19.02 11.31 -20.59
N TYR A 55 18.92 10.80 -19.36
CA TYR A 55 18.89 11.59 -18.14
C TYR A 55 19.75 10.95 -17.05
N GLY A 56 20.25 11.77 -16.12
CA GLY A 56 20.88 11.29 -14.88
C GLY A 56 19.87 10.65 -13.93
N ASP A 57 20.24 10.51 -12.65
CA ASP A 57 19.30 10.07 -11.63
C ASP A 57 18.18 11.12 -11.48
N LEU A 58 16.96 10.76 -11.89
CA LEU A 58 15.80 11.63 -11.90
C LEU A 58 15.45 12.12 -10.49
N TYR A 59 15.74 11.31 -9.48
CA TYR A 59 15.28 11.54 -8.12
C TYR A 59 16.30 12.27 -7.24
N VAL A 60 17.42 12.73 -7.79
CA VAL A 60 18.41 13.53 -7.05
C VAL A 60 18.19 15.01 -7.30
N GLY A 61 18.12 15.79 -6.22
CA GLY A 61 17.89 17.22 -6.24
C GLY A 61 16.63 17.52 -7.04
N LYS A 62 16.72 18.40 -8.03
CA LYS A 62 15.59 18.77 -8.89
C LYS A 62 15.76 18.25 -10.31
N ASN A 63 16.52 17.17 -10.50
CA ASN A 63 16.88 16.66 -11.83
C ASN A 63 15.66 16.36 -12.70
N LEU A 64 14.59 15.77 -12.14
CA LEU A 64 13.35 15.51 -12.86
C LEU A 64 12.68 16.79 -13.41
N ARG A 65 12.80 17.92 -12.71
CA ARG A 65 12.30 19.23 -13.17
C ARG A 65 13.27 19.92 -14.12
N ASP A 66 14.55 19.93 -13.76
CA ASP A 66 15.56 20.80 -14.37
C ASP A 66 16.17 20.20 -15.65
N ASN A 67 16.20 18.87 -15.77
CA ASN A 67 16.92 18.18 -16.85
C ASN A 67 16.00 17.40 -17.80
N VAL A 68 14.73 17.20 -17.45
CA VAL A 68 13.75 16.50 -18.29
C VAL A 68 12.84 17.54 -18.96
N PRO A 69 12.64 17.49 -20.29
CA PRO A 69 11.62 18.30 -20.95
C PRO A 69 10.24 18.03 -20.35
N GLN A 70 9.54 19.06 -19.89
CA GLN A 70 8.24 18.91 -19.21
C GLN A 70 7.06 18.66 -20.16
N ASP A 71 7.36 18.46 -21.45
CA ASP A 71 6.41 18.30 -22.54
C ASP A 71 6.54 16.95 -23.26
N LEU A 72 7.16 15.93 -22.65
CA LEU A 72 7.23 14.58 -23.24
C LEU A 72 5.85 14.00 -23.55
N TYR A 73 4.83 14.34 -22.74
CA TYR A 73 3.43 13.98 -23.01
C TYR A 73 2.90 14.58 -24.32
N ARG A 74 3.59 15.57 -24.92
CA ARG A 74 3.18 16.17 -26.20
C ARG A 74 3.56 15.34 -27.41
N HIS A 75 4.46 14.37 -27.26
CA HIS A 75 4.92 13.51 -28.33
C HIS A 75 4.16 12.18 -28.31
N ASP A 76 3.84 11.65 -29.49
CA ASP A 76 3.42 10.26 -29.64
C ASP A 76 4.67 9.37 -29.65
N TRP A 77 4.55 8.13 -29.20
CA TRP A 77 5.69 7.24 -28.99
C TRP A 77 5.48 5.87 -29.62
N TRP A 78 6.39 5.46 -30.50
CA TRP A 78 6.39 4.12 -31.07
C TRP A 78 7.14 3.14 -30.18
N TYR A 79 6.46 2.09 -29.77
CA TYR A 79 7.03 0.87 -29.21
C TYR A 79 7.05 -0.19 -30.32
N ARG A 80 8.18 -0.89 -30.49
CA ARG A 80 8.32 -1.94 -31.51
C ARG A 80 9.05 -3.16 -30.96
N THR A 81 8.53 -4.35 -31.23
CA THR A 81 9.20 -5.62 -30.90
C THR A 81 9.09 -6.63 -32.05
N GLN A 82 9.96 -7.63 -32.02
CA GLN A 82 9.90 -8.81 -32.86
C GLN A 82 9.90 -10.06 -31.98
N PHE A 83 8.95 -10.97 -32.26
CA PHE A 83 8.78 -12.21 -31.51
C PHE A 83 8.43 -13.38 -32.43
N THR A 84 8.56 -14.61 -31.94
CA THR A 84 8.14 -15.81 -32.67
C THR A 84 6.89 -16.37 -32.03
N ALA A 85 5.80 -16.51 -32.80
CA ALA A 85 4.55 -17.05 -32.29
C ALA A 85 4.61 -18.59 -32.18
N PRO A 86 3.97 -19.21 -31.16
CA PRO A 86 3.86 -20.66 -31.07
C PRO A 86 3.25 -21.31 -32.32
N GLN A 87 3.68 -22.52 -32.68
CA GLN A 87 3.09 -23.28 -33.80
C GLN A 87 1.94 -24.20 -33.35
N GLY A 88 1.13 -24.66 -34.30
CA GLY A 88 0.15 -25.73 -34.08
C GLY A 88 -1.13 -25.31 -33.35
N GLN A 89 -1.34 -24.02 -33.11
CA GLN A 89 -2.58 -23.47 -32.54
C GLN A 89 -3.52 -22.97 -33.65
N ARG A 90 -4.80 -22.76 -33.32
CA ARG A 90 -5.83 -22.31 -34.26
C ARG A 90 -6.19 -20.85 -34.09
N THR A 91 -6.08 -20.32 -32.87
CA THR A 91 -6.40 -18.94 -32.52
C THR A 91 -5.24 -18.29 -31.79
N TYR A 92 -5.02 -17.01 -32.04
CA TYR A 92 -3.99 -16.17 -31.42
C TYR A 92 -4.61 -14.85 -30.96
N LEU A 93 -4.52 -14.57 -29.67
CA LEU A 93 -5.05 -13.36 -29.04
C LEU A 93 -3.90 -12.50 -28.55
N LEU A 94 -3.90 -11.23 -28.91
CA LEU A 94 -2.94 -10.24 -28.43
C LEU A 94 -3.59 -9.41 -27.33
N GLY A 95 -3.04 -9.46 -26.11
CA GLY A 95 -3.57 -8.82 -24.92
C GLY A 95 -2.68 -7.70 -24.38
N PHE A 96 -3.29 -6.55 -24.08
CA PHE A 96 -2.71 -5.38 -23.45
C PHE A 96 -3.51 -5.04 -22.18
N PRO A 97 -3.08 -5.50 -21.00
CA PRO A 97 -3.75 -5.22 -19.72
C PRO A 97 -3.63 -3.77 -19.25
N GLY A 98 -2.73 -2.97 -19.84
CA GLY A 98 -2.51 -1.59 -19.45
C GLY A 98 -1.64 -0.81 -20.45
N ILE A 99 -2.25 0.17 -21.10
CA ILE A 99 -1.61 1.19 -21.95
C ILE A 99 -2.04 2.55 -21.42
N ASN A 100 -1.10 3.48 -21.28
CA ASN A 100 -1.40 4.85 -20.91
C ASN A 100 -1.01 5.83 -22.04
N TYR A 101 -1.91 6.58 -22.70
CA TYR A 101 -3.37 6.58 -22.51
C TYR A 101 -4.13 5.93 -23.67
N ARG A 102 -3.70 6.14 -24.93
CA ARG A 102 -4.29 5.53 -26.12
C ARG A 102 -3.24 4.84 -26.98
N ALA A 103 -3.65 3.98 -27.92
CA ALA A 103 -2.71 3.47 -28.91
C ALA A 103 -3.27 3.08 -30.28
N ASP A 104 -2.43 3.22 -31.31
CA ASP A 104 -2.60 2.52 -32.60
C ASP A 104 -1.71 1.26 -32.63
N ILE A 105 -2.29 0.08 -32.86
CA ILE A 105 -1.59 -1.21 -32.79
C ILE A 105 -1.50 -1.83 -34.18
N TRP A 106 -0.29 -2.22 -34.58
CA TRP A 106 0.02 -2.80 -35.89
C TRP A 106 0.78 -4.11 -35.76
N LEU A 107 0.39 -5.11 -36.54
CA LEU A 107 1.06 -6.42 -36.60
C LEU A 107 1.32 -6.79 -38.06
N ASN A 108 2.59 -7.05 -38.39
CA ASN A 108 3.00 -7.54 -39.72
C ASN A 108 2.48 -6.70 -40.90
N GLY A 109 2.47 -5.37 -40.77
CA GLY A 109 2.00 -4.43 -41.80
C GLY A 109 0.49 -4.18 -41.81
N ARG A 110 -0.25 -4.65 -40.79
CA ARG A 110 -1.71 -4.48 -40.71
C ARG A 110 -2.12 -3.84 -39.40
N LEU A 111 -3.02 -2.85 -39.48
CA LEU A 111 -3.66 -2.25 -38.31
C LEU A 111 -4.54 -3.30 -37.63
N VAL A 112 -4.32 -3.49 -36.32
CA VAL A 112 -5.10 -4.37 -35.45
C VAL A 112 -6.24 -3.59 -34.80
N ALA A 113 -5.91 -2.43 -34.21
CA ALA A 113 -6.84 -1.55 -33.52
C ALA A 113 -6.27 -0.11 -33.53
N ASN A 114 -7.15 0.89 -33.49
CA ASN A 114 -6.74 2.30 -33.45
C ASN A 114 -6.98 2.94 -32.06
N HIS A 115 -6.56 4.19 -31.93
CA HIS A 115 -6.68 4.99 -30.70
C HIS A 115 -8.11 5.40 -30.32
N ASP A 116 -9.13 5.11 -31.13
CA ASP A 116 -10.53 5.24 -30.71
C ASP A 116 -11.00 3.99 -29.96
N GLU A 117 -10.40 2.84 -30.28
CA GLU A 117 -10.69 1.53 -29.68
C GLU A 117 -9.80 1.25 -28.44
N VAL A 118 -8.54 1.69 -28.47
CA VAL A 118 -7.57 1.52 -27.38
C VAL A 118 -7.46 2.82 -26.59
N VAL A 119 -8.22 2.93 -25.51
CA VAL A 119 -8.33 4.13 -24.66
C VAL A 119 -8.54 3.71 -23.20
N GLY A 120 -7.77 4.31 -22.29
CA GLY A 120 -7.96 4.15 -20.85
C GLY A 120 -6.81 3.42 -20.17
N MET A 121 -6.18 4.06 -19.18
CA MET A 121 -5.05 3.48 -18.44
C MET A 121 -5.40 2.15 -17.76
N TYR A 122 -6.62 2.03 -17.25
CA TYR A 122 -7.13 0.89 -16.50
C TYR A 122 -8.01 -0.06 -17.32
N ALA A 123 -8.20 0.19 -18.61
CA ALA A 123 -8.93 -0.71 -19.51
C ALA A 123 -8.00 -1.80 -20.06
N ASP A 124 -8.45 -3.06 -20.01
CA ASP A 124 -7.78 -4.15 -20.70
C ASP A 124 -8.25 -4.26 -22.15
N HIS A 125 -7.31 -4.53 -23.06
CA HIS A 125 -7.61 -4.68 -24.48
C HIS A 125 -7.13 -6.04 -24.98
N GLN A 126 -7.98 -6.76 -25.71
CA GLN A 126 -7.64 -8.06 -26.29
C GLN A 126 -8.15 -8.17 -27.72
N PHE A 127 -7.28 -8.59 -28.64
CA PHE A 127 -7.58 -8.65 -30.07
C PHE A 127 -7.30 -10.05 -30.64
N ASP A 128 -8.23 -10.57 -31.44
CA ASP A 128 -7.98 -11.76 -32.26
C ASP A 128 -7.08 -11.41 -33.45
N VAL A 129 -5.81 -11.80 -33.35
CA VAL A 129 -4.77 -11.56 -34.36
C VAL A 129 -4.46 -12.80 -35.19
N THR A 130 -5.28 -13.85 -35.07
CA THR A 130 -5.17 -15.09 -35.88
C THR A 130 -4.95 -14.85 -37.37
N PRO A 131 -5.66 -13.94 -38.06
CA PRO A 131 -5.45 -13.75 -39.49
C PRO A 131 -4.13 -13.03 -39.85
N LEU A 132 -3.45 -12.43 -38.87
CA LEU A 132 -2.27 -11.59 -39.06
C LEU A 132 -0.98 -12.28 -38.61
N ILE A 133 -1.09 -13.21 -37.67
CA ILE A 133 0.03 -13.92 -37.09
C ILE A 133 0.67 -14.89 -38.10
N ARG A 134 1.98 -15.06 -38.00
CA ARG A 134 2.78 -16.01 -38.77
C ARG A 134 3.35 -17.06 -37.81
N PRO A 135 2.65 -18.19 -37.57
CA PRO A 135 3.06 -19.19 -36.59
C PRO A 135 4.46 -19.74 -36.86
N GLY A 136 5.31 -19.75 -35.83
CA GLY A 136 6.68 -20.25 -35.89
C GLY A 136 7.64 -19.46 -36.78
N LEU A 137 7.19 -18.31 -37.29
CA LEU A 137 8.02 -17.35 -38.01
C LEU A 137 8.13 -16.07 -37.16
N PRO A 138 9.10 -15.20 -37.45
CA PRO A 138 9.14 -13.88 -36.86
C PRO A 138 7.90 -13.05 -37.21
N ASN A 139 7.36 -12.40 -36.19
CA ASN A 139 6.27 -11.43 -36.24
C ASN A 139 6.79 -10.11 -35.69
N VAL A 140 6.31 -8.99 -36.23
CA VAL A 140 6.70 -7.65 -35.80
C VAL A 140 5.46 -6.88 -35.36
N LEU A 141 5.49 -6.41 -34.12
CA LEU A 141 4.46 -5.61 -33.48
C LEU A 141 4.99 -4.17 -33.36
N ALA A 142 4.19 -3.20 -33.81
CA ALA A 142 4.42 -1.79 -33.57
C ALA A 142 3.19 -1.17 -32.89
N VAL A 143 3.41 -0.40 -31.83
CA VAL A 143 2.36 0.22 -31.02
C VAL A 143 2.69 1.70 -30.90
N LYS A 144 1.83 2.58 -31.45
CA LYS A 144 1.97 4.03 -31.25
C LYS A 144 1.16 4.43 -30.03
N VAL A 145 1.83 4.70 -28.92
CA VAL A 145 1.21 5.22 -27.71
C VAL A 145 1.00 6.73 -27.83
N ILE A 146 -0.20 7.17 -27.48
CA ILE A 146 -0.59 8.58 -27.41
C ILE A 146 -0.82 8.91 -25.93
N PRO A 147 0.03 9.75 -25.32
CA PRO A 147 -0.14 10.19 -23.94
C PRO A 147 -1.45 10.94 -23.70
N GLU A 148 -1.85 11.04 -22.45
CA GLU A 148 -2.91 11.93 -21.99
C GLU A 148 -2.63 13.39 -22.40
N ARG A 149 -3.59 14.06 -23.02
CA ARG A 149 -3.50 15.44 -23.53
C ARG A 149 -4.41 16.41 -22.78
N ALA A 150 -5.58 15.96 -22.34
CA ALA A 150 -6.52 16.80 -21.62
C ALA A 150 -5.96 17.20 -20.24
N LEU A 151 -6.46 18.27 -19.66
CA LEU A 151 -6.14 18.68 -18.30
C LEU A 151 -7.42 19.05 -17.58
N GLN A 152 -7.68 18.34 -16.48
CA GLN A 152 -8.85 18.58 -15.64
C GLN A 152 -8.98 20.06 -15.27
N ASP A 153 -10.22 20.54 -15.24
CA ASP A 153 -10.59 21.94 -14.98
C ASP A 153 -10.13 22.95 -16.07
N VAL A 154 -9.39 22.52 -17.12
CA VAL A 154 -8.96 23.37 -18.24
C VAL A 154 -9.74 23.07 -19.53
N ASP A 155 -9.54 21.89 -20.10
CA ASP A 155 -10.04 21.53 -21.44
C ASP A 155 -10.65 20.12 -21.51
N GLY A 156 -10.80 19.43 -20.38
CA GLY A 156 -11.50 18.16 -20.27
C GLY A 156 -10.80 17.21 -19.31
N VAL A 157 -11.15 15.92 -19.38
CA VAL A 157 -10.46 14.86 -18.65
C VAL A 157 -10.12 13.71 -19.59
N GLU A 158 -9.15 12.90 -19.19
CA GLU A 158 -8.87 11.60 -19.75
C GLU A 158 -8.58 10.68 -18.57
N LEU A 159 -9.29 9.56 -18.42
CA LEU A 159 -9.33 8.76 -17.19
C LEU A 159 -8.05 7.94 -16.97
N ALA A 160 -6.96 8.63 -16.63
CA ALA A 160 -5.66 8.07 -16.29
C ALA A 160 -5.41 8.14 -14.78
N ASP A 161 -4.20 7.79 -14.36
CA ASP A 161 -3.75 8.02 -12.99
C ASP A 161 -2.99 9.35 -12.87
N SER A 162 -3.02 10.00 -11.70
CA SER A 162 -2.31 11.26 -11.43
C SER A 162 -1.63 11.26 -10.07
N TRP A 163 -0.74 12.24 -9.86
CA TRP A 163 0.00 12.40 -8.61
C TRP A 163 -0.51 13.58 -7.78
N ASN A 164 -1.80 13.91 -7.94
CA ASN A 164 -2.46 15.05 -7.31
C ASN A 164 -2.24 15.05 -5.79
N ASP A 165 -1.75 16.15 -5.22
CA ASP A 165 -1.35 16.31 -3.80
C ASP A 165 -0.12 15.48 -3.33
N TRP A 166 0.21 14.39 -4.02
CA TRP A 166 1.29 13.45 -3.65
C TRP A 166 2.68 13.93 -4.06
N ILE A 167 2.80 14.62 -5.20
CA ILE A 167 3.99 15.40 -5.57
C ILE A 167 3.63 16.87 -5.69
N ASN A 168 4.63 17.74 -5.48
CA ASN A 168 4.42 19.17 -5.46
C ASN A 168 4.16 19.77 -6.86
N TRP A 169 2.91 20.18 -7.12
CA TRP A 169 2.50 20.80 -8.39
C TRP A 169 3.16 22.16 -8.66
N ASP A 170 3.75 22.84 -7.66
CA ASP A 170 4.57 24.05 -7.90
C ASP A 170 5.77 23.77 -8.79
N TYR A 171 6.17 22.49 -8.88
CA TYR A 171 7.35 22.05 -9.60
C TYR A 171 7.05 21.04 -10.70
N LEU A 172 6.13 20.10 -10.45
CA LEU A 172 5.76 19.01 -11.36
C LEU A 172 4.24 19.01 -11.57
N GLY A 173 3.76 19.87 -12.45
CA GLY A 173 2.34 20.03 -12.69
C GLY A 173 1.93 21.44 -13.08
N PHE A 174 0.67 21.77 -12.82
CA PHE A 174 0.10 23.09 -13.03
C PHE A 174 -0.55 23.62 -11.75
N PRO A 175 -0.39 24.93 -11.45
CA PRO A 175 -1.09 25.57 -10.34
C PRO A 175 -2.60 25.62 -10.59
N PRO A 176 -3.41 25.85 -9.53
CA PRO A 176 -4.84 26.07 -9.68
C PRO A 176 -5.12 27.28 -10.58
N LEU A 177 -6.04 27.13 -11.55
CA LEU A 177 -6.29 28.10 -12.63
C LEU A 177 -6.74 29.49 -12.16
N ASN A 178 -7.33 29.58 -10.97
CA ASN A 178 -7.90 30.82 -10.45
C ASN A 178 -6.95 31.55 -9.47
N GLY A 179 -5.74 31.03 -9.24
CA GLY A 179 -4.81 31.55 -8.24
C GLY A 179 -5.32 31.42 -6.80
N ASP A 180 -6.34 30.59 -6.59
CA ASP A 180 -6.90 30.28 -5.27
C ASP A 180 -5.93 29.37 -4.50
N PRO A 181 -5.32 29.85 -3.40
CA PRO A 181 -4.33 29.09 -2.65
C PRO A 181 -4.90 27.86 -1.94
N ASP A 182 -6.23 27.76 -1.81
CA ASP A 182 -6.93 26.65 -1.17
C ASP A 182 -7.48 25.64 -2.20
N ARG A 183 -7.40 25.93 -3.52
CA ARG A 183 -7.71 24.96 -4.59
C ARG A 183 -6.46 24.21 -5.03
N ARG A 184 -6.64 22.93 -5.34
CA ARG A 184 -5.58 21.99 -5.68
C ARG A 184 -5.13 22.22 -7.13
N GLY A 185 -3.83 22.39 -7.34
CA GLY A 185 -3.23 22.25 -8.68
C GLY A 185 -3.29 20.79 -9.13
N THR A 186 -2.77 20.48 -10.32
CA THR A 186 -2.71 19.10 -10.80
C THR A 186 -1.27 18.68 -11.05
N SER A 187 -0.86 17.58 -10.43
CA SER A 187 0.53 17.11 -10.48
C SER A 187 0.72 15.93 -11.41
N PHE A 188 1.77 15.99 -12.24
CA PHE A 188 2.14 14.94 -13.19
C PHE A 188 3.65 14.85 -13.39
N VAL A 189 4.12 13.68 -13.79
CA VAL A 189 5.46 13.52 -14.36
C VAL A 189 5.49 14.00 -15.82
N PRO A 190 6.69 14.33 -16.37
CA PRO A 190 6.81 14.94 -17.70
C PRO A 190 6.17 14.18 -18.88
N ASP A 191 6.12 12.85 -18.81
CA ASP A 191 5.49 11.99 -19.83
C ASP A 191 4.05 11.60 -19.46
N ARG A 192 3.51 12.10 -18.33
CA ARG A 192 2.23 11.70 -17.74
C ARG A 192 2.10 10.18 -17.58
N ASN A 193 3.21 9.50 -17.28
CA ASN A 193 3.29 8.05 -17.18
C ASN A 193 2.84 7.33 -18.47
N ALA A 194 2.99 7.94 -19.63
CA ALA A 194 2.61 7.33 -20.89
C ALA A 194 3.48 6.11 -21.20
N GLY A 195 2.87 5.09 -21.79
CA GLY A 195 3.58 3.89 -22.23
C GLY A 195 2.77 2.61 -22.08
N ILE A 196 3.43 1.49 -22.36
CA ILE A 196 2.92 0.16 -22.10
C ILE A 196 3.39 -0.23 -20.69
N TRP A 197 2.48 -0.08 -19.72
CA TRP A 197 2.83 -0.07 -18.30
C TRP A 197 2.43 -1.37 -17.56
N LYS A 198 1.72 -2.29 -18.25
CA LYS A 198 1.49 -3.68 -17.81
C LYS A 198 2.02 -4.69 -18.86
N PRO A 199 2.34 -5.94 -18.45
CA PRO A 199 2.90 -6.94 -19.37
C PRO A 199 2.00 -7.24 -20.58
N VAL A 200 2.60 -7.43 -21.77
CA VAL A 200 1.89 -7.74 -23.02
C VAL A 200 1.89 -9.24 -23.26
N TYR A 201 0.75 -9.82 -23.64
CA TYR A 201 0.64 -11.27 -23.82
C TYR A 201 0.19 -11.65 -25.23
N LEU A 202 0.77 -12.73 -25.77
CA LEU A 202 0.21 -13.50 -26.87
C LEU A 202 -0.33 -14.83 -26.34
N THR A 203 -1.64 -15.02 -26.42
CA THR A 203 -2.29 -16.29 -26.04
C THR A 203 -2.61 -17.09 -27.30
N ALA A 204 -2.04 -18.29 -27.41
CA ALA A 204 -2.26 -19.19 -28.53
C ALA A 204 -3.07 -20.42 -28.09
N LEU A 205 -4.25 -20.62 -28.67
CA LEU A 205 -5.25 -21.61 -28.25
C LEU A 205 -5.94 -22.33 -29.43
N GLY A 206 -6.85 -23.23 -29.12
CA GLY A 206 -7.68 -23.99 -30.07
C GLY A 206 -8.77 -23.13 -30.73
N THR A 207 -9.98 -23.64 -30.88
CA THR A 207 -11.08 -22.92 -31.57
C THR A 207 -12.02 -22.18 -30.63
N VAL A 208 -11.98 -22.51 -29.33
CA VAL A 208 -12.76 -21.89 -28.26
C VAL A 208 -11.81 -21.51 -27.13
N GLY A 209 -11.86 -20.26 -26.69
CA GLY A 209 -11.07 -19.75 -25.56
C GLY A 209 -11.89 -19.65 -24.27
N ILE A 210 -11.21 -19.69 -23.13
CA ILE A 210 -11.76 -19.43 -21.81
C ILE A 210 -11.36 -18.02 -21.39
N GLY A 211 -12.35 -17.17 -21.20
CA GLY A 211 -12.20 -15.77 -20.79
C GLY A 211 -12.04 -15.60 -19.28
N ALA A 212 -12.62 -14.53 -18.73
CA ALA A 212 -12.57 -14.28 -17.29
C ALA A 212 -13.34 -15.36 -16.52
N ALA A 213 -12.84 -15.73 -15.33
CA ALA A 213 -13.45 -16.73 -14.47
C ALA A 213 -13.36 -16.32 -12.99
N THR A 214 -14.23 -16.87 -12.16
CA THR A 214 -14.18 -16.70 -10.70
C THR A 214 -14.87 -17.87 -9.97
N VAL A 215 -14.56 -18.04 -8.70
CA VAL A 215 -15.26 -18.94 -7.77
C VAL A 215 -15.85 -18.11 -6.63
N ASN A 216 -17.17 -18.06 -6.56
CA ASN A 216 -17.87 -17.48 -5.43
C ASN A 216 -18.11 -18.54 -4.35
N SER A 217 -18.00 -18.16 -3.08
CA SER A 217 -18.17 -19.07 -1.95
C SER A 217 -19.19 -18.57 -0.95
N GLU A 218 -20.13 -19.44 -0.57
CA GLU A 218 -21.11 -19.19 0.47
C GLU A 218 -20.82 -20.08 1.68
N LEU A 219 -20.68 -19.47 2.86
CA LEU A 219 -20.60 -20.16 4.14
C LEU A 219 -21.93 -20.05 4.89
N PRO A 220 -22.43 -21.12 5.53
CA PRO A 220 -23.61 -21.07 6.38
C PRO A 220 -23.28 -20.47 7.76
N LEU A 221 -22.81 -19.21 7.76
CA LEU A 221 -22.38 -18.48 8.95
C LEU A 221 -23.49 -18.47 10.03
N PRO A 222 -23.15 -18.67 11.32
CA PRO A 222 -21.79 -18.67 11.89
C PRO A 222 -21.02 -19.99 11.70
N ARG A 223 -21.63 -21.03 11.11
CA ARG A 223 -20.93 -22.28 10.85
C ARG A 223 -19.98 -22.13 9.67
N THR A 224 -18.79 -22.68 9.85
CA THR A 224 -17.70 -22.73 8.86
C THR A 224 -17.35 -24.16 8.47
N ASP A 225 -18.17 -25.13 8.90
CA ASP A 225 -18.00 -26.57 8.68
C ASP A 225 -18.37 -27.01 7.25
N SER A 226 -18.88 -26.11 6.41
CA SER A 226 -19.28 -26.41 5.04
C SER A 226 -19.25 -25.15 4.17
N ALA A 227 -19.07 -25.33 2.85
CA ALA A 227 -19.13 -24.24 1.88
C ALA A 227 -19.87 -24.67 0.61
N ARG A 228 -20.60 -23.74 0.00
CA ARG A 228 -21.20 -23.92 -1.33
C ARG A 228 -20.42 -23.06 -2.32
N LEU A 229 -19.88 -23.68 -3.38
CA LEU A 229 -19.09 -22.98 -4.38
C LEU A 229 -19.87 -22.82 -5.69
N THR A 230 -19.81 -21.64 -6.29
CA THR A 230 -20.34 -21.38 -7.64
C THR A 230 -19.19 -20.94 -8.53
N ILE A 231 -18.99 -21.63 -9.66
CA ILE A 231 -17.93 -21.32 -10.63
C ILE A 231 -18.55 -20.61 -11.82
N HIS A 232 -18.03 -19.44 -12.17
CA HIS A 232 -18.40 -18.69 -13.37
C HIS A 232 -17.21 -18.62 -14.31
N ALA A 233 -17.41 -18.91 -15.59
CA ALA A 233 -16.39 -18.79 -16.61
C ALA A 233 -16.98 -18.34 -17.95
N ASP A 234 -16.38 -17.32 -18.55
CA ASP A 234 -16.72 -16.88 -19.89
C ASP A 234 -16.04 -17.80 -20.92
N VAL A 235 -16.73 -18.16 -22.00
CA VAL A 235 -16.15 -18.89 -23.14
C VAL A 235 -16.51 -18.21 -24.45
N HIS A 236 -15.56 -18.18 -25.39
CA HIS A 236 -15.74 -17.53 -26.69
C HIS A 236 -15.37 -18.48 -27.83
N ASN A 237 -16.24 -18.58 -28.84
CA ASN A 237 -15.98 -19.39 -30.03
C ASN A 237 -15.38 -18.58 -31.19
N TYR A 238 -14.05 -18.66 -31.34
CA TYR A 238 -13.29 -18.03 -32.42
C TYR A 238 -13.44 -18.74 -33.78
N SER A 239 -14.09 -19.91 -33.82
CA SER A 239 -14.35 -20.62 -35.07
C SER A 239 -15.45 -19.93 -35.89
N PRO A 240 -15.33 -19.89 -37.24
CA PRO A 240 -16.43 -19.49 -38.12
C PRO A 240 -17.57 -20.53 -38.15
N GLN A 241 -17.43 -21.65 -37.43
CA GLN A 241 -18.42 -22.72 -37.35
C GLN A 241 -19.00 -22.83 -35.94
N ARG A 242 -20.22 -23.36 -35.86
CA ARG A 242 -20.82 -23.74 -34.59
C ARG A 242 -19.97 -24.84 -33.94
N THR A 243 -19.60 -24.64 -32.69
CA THR A 243 -18.74 -25.55 -31.94
C THR A 243 -19.52 -26.15 -30.78
N ARG A 244 -19.44 -27.48 -30.63
CA ARG A 244 -19.95 -28.18 -29.45
C ARG A 244 -18.75 -28.70 -28.66
N GLY A 245 -18.70 -28.37 -27.38
CA GLY A 245 -17.63 -28.81 -26.50
C GLY A 245 -18.12 -29.09 -25.09
N VAL A 246 -17.16 -29.38 -24.21
CA VAL A 246 -17.37 -29.57 -22.78
C VAL A 246 -16.43 -28.63 -22.04
N LEU A 247 -16.99 -27.81 -21.14
CA LEU A 247 -16.21 -27.09 -20.15
C LEU A 247 -16.12 -27.96 -18.90
N ARG A 248 -14.89 -28.27 -18.48
CA ARG A 248 -14.58 -29.02 -17.26
C ARG A 248 -13.90 -28.09 -16.26
N ALA A 249 -14.33 -28.15 -15.01
CA ALA A 249 -13.69 -27.51 -13.87
C ALA A 249 -13.14 -28.57 -12.91
N THR A 250 -11.91 -28.37 -12.46
CA THR A 250 -11.21 -29.20 -11.48
C THR A 250 -10.69 -28.33 -10.35
N ILE A 251 -11.11 -28.61 -9.11
CA ILE A 251 -10.60 -27.92 -7.92
C ILE A 251 -9.69 -28.87 -7.15
N THR A 252 -8.49 -28.41 -6.84
CA THR A 252 -7.47 -29.17 -6.08
C THR A 252 -6.88 -28.34 -4.94
N ARG A 253 -6.65 -29.00 -3.81
CA ARG A 253 -5.81 -28.54 -2.71
C ARG A 253 -5.02 -29.74 -2.17
N PRO A 254 -3.76 -29.58 -1.73
CA PRO A 254 -3.02 -30.68 -1.09
C PRO A 254 -3.83 -31.34 0.01
N ASP A 255 -3.77 -32.67 0.08
CA ASP A 255 -4.45 -33.51 1.10
C ASP A 255 -5.98 -33.40 1.16
N LYS A 256 -6.62 -32.78 0.16
CA LYS A 256 -8.08 -32.73 -0.01
C LYS A 256 -8.54 -33.51 -1.24
N THR A 257 -9.79 -33.95 -1.20
CA THR A 257 -10.44 -34.63 -2.33
C THR A 257 -10.55 -33.67 -3.51
N THR A 258 -10.10 -34.12 -4.69
CA THR A 258 -10.27 -33.35 -5.93
C THR A 258 -11.74 -33.29 -6.33
N VAL A 259 -12.23 -32.09 -6.63
CA VAL A 259 -13.59 -31.86 -7.11
C VAL A 259 -13.57 -31.73 -8.63
N HIS A 260 -14.47 -32.44 -9.30
CA HIS A 260 -14.62 -32.39 -10.76
C HIS A 260 -16.08 -32.17 -11.14
N VAL A 261 -16.31 -31.18 -11.99
CA VAL A 261 -17.61 -30.89 -12.61
C VAL A 261 -17.42 -30.57 -14.09
N GLU A 262 -18.38 -30.92 -14.93
CA GLU A 262 -18.31 -30.62 -16.35
C GLU A 262 -19.71 -30.43 -16.94
N GLN A 263 -19.81 -29.60 -17.97
CA GLN A 263 -21.06 -29.38 -18.70
C GLN A 263 -20.80 -29.20 -20.19
N ALA A 264 -21.74 -29.68 -21.00
CA ALA A 264 -21.70 -29.49 -22.44
C ALA A 264 -22.12 -28.06 -22.80
N VAL A 265 -21.39 -27.43 -23.71
CA VAL A 265 -21.63 -26.05 -24.17
C VAL A 265 -21.72 -26.07 -25.69
N LEU A 266 -22.72 -25.36 -26.24
CA LEU A 266 -22.93 -25.23 -27.68
C LEU A 266 -22.84 -23.75 -28.05
N LEU A 267 -21.83 -23.40 -28.85
CA LEU A 267 -21.54 -22.02 -29.21
C LEU A 267 -21.74 -21.82 -30.72
N ALA A 268 -22.49 -20.81 -31.11
CA ALA A 268 -22.52 -20.27 -32.46
C ALA A 268 -21.18 -19.60 -32.82
N PRO A 269 -20.90 -19.35 -34.11
CA PRO A 269 -19.69 -18.62 -34.52
C PRO A 269 -19.63 -17.25 -33.85
N GLY A 270 -18.50 -16.92 -33.21
CA GLY A 270 -18.29 -15.65 -32.51
C GLY A 270 -19.16 -15.45 -31.26
N GLU A 271 -19.83 -16.48 -30.76
CA GLU A 271 -20.65 -16.38 -29.55
C GLU A 271 -19.78 -16.35 -28.29
N ASP A 272 -20.01 -15.33 -27.47
CA ASP A 272 -19.64 -15.29 -26.06
C ASP A 272 -20.77 -15.90 -25.23
N GLN A 273 -20.42 -16.87 -24.37
CA GLN A 273 -21.34 -17.42 -23.40
C GLN A 273 -20.69 -17.48 -22.03
N GLN A 274 -21.42 -17.07 -21.00
CA GLN A 274 -21.03 -17.33 -19.63
C GLN A 274 -21.59 -18.68 -19.17
N VAL A 275 -20.70 -19.50 -18.65
CA VAL A 275 -20.98 -20.86 -18.19
C VAL A 275 -20.87 -20.88 -16.67
N THR A 276 -21.94 -21.33 -16.01
CA THR A 276 -22.04 -21.36 -14.54
C THR A 276 -22.19 -22.80 -14.05
N PHE A 277 -21.40 -23.18 -13.04
CA PHE A 277 -21.57 -24.42 -12.29
C PHE A 277 -22.09 -24.07 -10.90
N THR A 278 -23.34 -24.43 -10.60
CA THR A 278 -23.94 -24.16 -9.29
C THR A 278 -23.87 -25.39 -8.37
N PRO A 279 -23.84 -25.19 -7.05
CA PRO A 279 -23.82 -26.30 -6.09
C PRO A 279 -25.12 -27.10 -6.04
N ASP A 280 -26.23 -26.55 -6.55
CA ASP A 280 -27.51 -27.27 -6.69
C ASP A 280 -27.53 -28.19 -7.91
N GLN A 281 -26.81 -27.82 -8.97
CA GLN A 281 -26.64 -28.66 -10.17
C GLN A 281 -25.53 -29.70 -9.98
N PHE A 282 -24.47 -29.33 -9.26
CA PHE A 282 -23.30 -30.16 -9.04
C PHE A 282 -23.02 -30.33 -7.55
N SER A 283 -23.51 -31.44 -6.98
CA SER A 283 -23.38 -31.73 -5.54
C SER A 283 -21.93 -31.69 -5.04
N GLN A 284 -20.95 -31.97 -5.91
CA GLN A 284 -19.51 -31.94 -5.60
C GLN A 284 -18.99 -30.54 -5.25
N LEU A 285 -19.74 -29.47 -5.55
CA LEU A 285 -19.42 -28.10 -5.15
C LEU A 285 -19.96 -27.73 -3.76
N ASN A 286 -20.60 -28.67 -3.06
CA ASN A 286 -20.90 -28.56 -1.63
C ASN A 286 -19.75 -29.22 -0.86
N LEU A 287 -18.83 -28.42 -0.35
CA LEU A 287 -17.68 -28.89 0.41
C LEU A 287 -18.03 -29.09 1.88
N ASP A 288 -17.50 -30.18 2.44
CA ASP A 288 -17.53 -30.46 3.87
C ASP A 288 -16.14 -30.15 4.47
N HIS A 289 -16.12 -29.45 5.60
CA HIS A 289 -14.92 -28.97 6.29
C HIS A 289 -13.85 -28.36 5.35
N PRO A 290 -14.19 -27.30 4.58
CA PRO A 290 -13.25 -26.63 3.69
C PRO A 290 -12.15 -25.92 4.50
N ASP A 291 -10.95 -25.86 3.93
CA ASP A 291 -9.91 -24.98 4.46
C ASP A 291 -10.23 -23.55 4.00
N LEU A 292 -10.39 -22.65 4.96
CA LEU A 292 -10.85 -21.28 4.74
C LEU A 292 -9.66 -20.34 4.57
N TRP A 293 -9.83 -19.35 3.71
CA TRP A 293 -8.90 -18.23 3.66
C TRP A 293 -9.22 -17.26 4.80
N TRP A 294 -8.20 -16.90 5.58
CA TRP A 294 -8.26 -15.87 6.61
C TRP A 294 -7.19 -14.80 6.39
N PRO A 295 -7.45 -13.53 6.76
CA PRO A 295 -6.37 -12.59 7.00
C PRO A 295 -5.34 -13.20 7.95
N TYR A 296 -4.04 -12.93 7.72
CA TYR A 296 -2.97 -13.60 8.46
C TYR A 296 -2.99 -13.34 9.97
N THR A 297 -3.64 -12.24 10.39
CA THR A 297 -3.85 -11.89 11.80
C THR A 297 -4.96 -12.69 12.48
N MET A 298 -5.79 -13.39 11.71
CA MET A 298 -6.95 -14.16 12.20
C MET A 298 -6.80 -15.67 11.97
N GLY A 299 -5.99 -16.10 11.00
CA GLY A 299 -5.82 -17.51 10.66
C GLY A 299 -4.88 -17.73 9.48
N GLN A 300 -4.93 -18.92 8.91
CA GLN A 300 -4.15 -19.27 7.72
C GLN A 300 -4.85 -18.78 6.43
N PRO A 301 -4.12 -18.19 5.47
CA PRO A 301 -4.67 -17.75 4.19
C PRO A 301 -4.76 -18.92 3.19
N ASP A 302 -5.58 -19.93 3.49
CA ASP A 302 -5.63 -21.15 2.66
C ASP A 302 -6.18 -20.89 1.24
N LEU A 303 -5.41 -21.31 0.22
CA LEU A 303 -5.76 -21.19 -1.19
C LEU A 303 -6.06 -22.55 -1.84
N HIS A 304 -6.98 -22.53 -2.80
CA HIS A 304 -7.38 -23.66 -3.63
C HIS A 304 -7.08 -23.34 -5.09
N ASN A 305 -6.73 -24.36 -5.88
CA ASN A 305 -6.47 -24.20 -7.30
C ASN A 305 -7.72 -24.60 -8.10
N LEU A 306 -8.16 -23.74 -9.01
CA LEU A 306 -9.15 -24.05 -10.04
C LEU A 306 -8.41 -24.21 -11.38
N ARG A 307 -8.64 -25.35 -12.05
CA ARG A 307 -8.28 -25.57 -13.44
C ARG A 307 -9.52 -25.76 -14.29
N LEU A 308 -9.68 -24.90 -15.29
CA LEU A 308 -10.70 -24.97 -16.32
C LEU A 308 -10.10 -25.54 -17.61
N GLU A 309 -10.82 -26.45 -18.26
CA GLU A 309 -10.47 -27.02 -19.56
C GLU A 309 -11.69 -26.99 -20.47
N TYR A 310 -11.56 -26.40 -21.66
CA TYR A 310 -12.58 -26.51 -22.71
C TYR A 310 -12.13 -27.51 -23.75
N ARG A 311 -12.97 -28.52 -24.03
CA ARG A 311 -12.64 -29.61 -24.97
C ARG A 311 -13.64 -29.69 -26.11
N VAL A 312 -13.14 -29.78 -27.34
CA VAL A 312 -13.92 -30.01 -28.58
C VAL A 312 -13.51 -31.37 -29.14
N ASP A 313 -14.46 -32.28 -29.36
CA ASP A 313 -14.19 -33.65 -29.81
C ASP A 313 -13.10 -34.36 -28.97
N ASN A 314 -13.13 -34.14 -27.65
CA ASN A 314 -12.18 -34.63 -26.65
C ASN A 314 -10.74 -34.06 -26.77
N GLN A 315 -10.49 -33.17 -27.73
CA GLN A 315 -9.25 -32.41 -27.85
C GLN A 315 -9.33 -31.12 -27.05
N LEU A 316 -8.24 -30.76 -26.39
CA LEU A 316 -8.15 -29.58 -25.55
C LEU A 316 -8.07 -28.33 -26.44
N SER A 317 -9.00 -27.40 -26.23
CA SER A 317 -9.07 -26.13 -26.96
C SER A 317 -8.44 -25.00 -26.17
N ASP A 318 -8.78 -24.88 -24.89
CA ASP A 318 -8.15 -23.91 -24.00
C ASP A 318 -8.08 -24.43 -22.55
N THR A 319 -7.15 -23.87 -21.77
CA THR A 319 -7.08 -24.08 -20.33
C THR A 319 -6.85 -22.76 -19.60
N LYS A 320 -7.48 -22.62 -18.43
CA LYS A 320 -7.25 -21.50 -17.53
C LYS A 320 -7.08 -22.01 -16.11
N GLU A 321 -6.05 -21.51 -15.44
CA GLU A 321 -5.78 -21.83 -14.04
C GLU A 321 -5.88 -20.53 -13.23
N LEU A 322 -6.47 -20.60 -12.05
CA LEU A 322 -6.51 -19.51 -11.07
C LEU A 322 -6.52 -20.10 -9.65
N ARG A 323 -6.01 -19.33 -8.68
CA ARG A 323 -6.18 -19.61 -7.25
C ARG A 323 -7.37 -18.84 -6.71
N PHE A 324 -8.03 -19.39 -5.69
CA PHE A 324 -9.10 -18.72 -4.97
C PHE A 324 -9.08 -19.13 -3.49
N GLY A 325 -9.61 -18.27 -2.62
CA GLY A 325 -9.80 -18.56 -1.20
C GLY A 325 -11.28 -18.72 -0.87
N ILE A 326 -11.61 -19.68 0.01
CA ILE A 326 -12.98 -19.88 0.49
C ILE A 326 -13.19 -18.99 1.71
N ARG A 327 -14.03 -17.96 1.57
CA ARG A 327 -14.35 -17.02 2.65
C ARG A 327 -15.68 -16.30 2.41
N THR A 328 -16.19 -15.65 3.46
CA THR A 328 -17.25 -14.66 3.35
C THR A 328 -16.80 -13.37 4.04
N VAL A 329 -16.89 -12.24 3.34
CA VAL A 329 -16.63 -10.91 3.90
C VAL A 329 -17.91 -10.10 3.82
N ARG A 330 -18.31 -9.49 4.93
CA ARG A 330 -19.52 -8.67 5.02
C ARG A 330 -19.17 -7.29 5.53
N GLN A 331 -19.91 -6.28 5.05
CA GLN A 331 -19.85 -4.93 5.58
C GLN A 331 -21.11 -4.58 6.37
N TYR A 332 -20.97 -3.71 7.35
CA TYR A 332 -22.05 -3.24 8.20
C TYR A 332 -21.83 -1.77 8.57
N ARG A 333 -22.87 -1.14 9.14
CA ARG A 333 -22.78 0.15 9.82
C ARG A 333 -23.48 0.10 11.17
N ASP A 334 -22.84 0.63 12.21
CA ASP A 334 -23.46 0.74 13.54
C ASP A 334 -24.41 1.94 13.61
N ALA A 335 -25.72 1.69 13.75
CA ALA A 335 -26.77 2.71 13.81
C ALA A 335 -26.65 3.71 14.99
N GLY A 336 -25.79 3.43 15.98
CA GLY A 336 -25.64 4.24 17.19
C GLY A 336 -24.53 5.29 17.15
N PHE A 337 -23.73 5.34 16.10
CA PHE A 337 -22.54 6.20 16.03
C PHE A 337 -22.81 7.58 15.42
N SER A 338 -23.84 7.70 14.58
CA SER A 338 -24.34 8.97 14.04
C SER A 338 -25.81 8.82 13.62
N ALA A 339 -26.55 9.93 13.55
CA ALA A 339 -27.98 9.91 13.20
C ALA A 339 -28.25 9.53 11.73
N ASP A 340 -27.24 9.64 10.84
CA ASP A 340 -27.45 9.66 9.38
C ASP A 340 -26.54 8.69 8.58
N GLY A 341 -25.83 7.74 9.20
CA GLY A 341 -25.03 6.75 8.43
C GLY A 341 -24.35 5.61 9.19
N GLY A 342 -24.04 5.79 10.48
CA GLY A 342 -23.39 4.77 11.31
C GLY A 342 -21.91 4.50 10.98
N ASP A 343 -21.23 3.75 11.83
CA ASP A 343 -19.77 3.50 11.71
C ASP A 343 -19.48 2.21 10.93
N PHE A 344 -18.70 2.31 9.85
CA PHE A 344 -18.41 1.19 8.96
C PHE A 344 -17.55 0.11 9.64
N TYR A 345 -17.89 -1.16 9.44
CA TYR A 345 -16.99 -2.27 9.77
C TYR A 345 -17.14 -3.46 8.85
N LEU A 346 -16.15 -4.35 8.96
CA LEU A 346 -16.09 -5.63 8.31
C LEU A 346 -16.23 -6.79 9.28
N GLU A 347 -16.83 -7.87 8.78
CA GLU A 347 -16.70 -9.20 9.35
C GLU A 347 -16.13 -10.16 8.31
N VAL A 348 -15.23 -11.05 8.73
CA VAL A 348 -14.66 -12.14 7.94
C VAL A 348 -15.07 -13.45 8.58
N ASN A 349 -15.80 -14.29 7.84
CA ASN A 349 -16.27 -15.60 8.30
C ASN A 349 -16.97 -15.52 9.68
N ASP A 350 -17.86 -14.53 9.88
CA ASP A 350 -18.60 -14.24 11.12
C ASP A 350 -17.73 -13.73 12.29
N LYS A 351 -16.53 -13.22 11.99
CA LYS A 351 -15.64 -12.58 12.98
C LYS A 351 -15.40 -11.13 12.63
N LYS A 352 -15.68 -10.24 13.58
CA LYS A 352 -15.33 -8.81 13.51
C LYS A 352 -13.87 -8.63 13.12
N PHE A 353 -13.62 -7.78 12.14
CA PHE A 353 -12.29 -7.53 11.62
C PHE A 353 -11.86 -6.08 11.90
N PRO A 354 -11.13 -5.83 13.00
CA PRO A 354 -10.60 -4.50 13.30
C PRO A 354 -9.47 -4.17 12.32
N VAL A 355 -9.73 -3.23 11.42
CA VAL A 355 -8.77 -2.84 10.38
C VAL A 355 -7.74 -1.88 10.96
N ARG A 356 -6.47 -2.24 10.80
CA ARG A 356 -5.28 -1.45 11.14
C ARG A 356 -4.37 -1.52 9.93
N GLY A 357 -4.60 -0.62 8.99
CA GLY A 357 -3.97 -0.65 7.67
C GLY A 357 -3.17 0.61 7.37
N ALA A 358 -2.70 0.68 6.14
CA ALA A 358 -2.02 1.85 5.59
C ALA A 358 -2.26 1.95 4.07
N ALA A 359 -2.16 3.15 3.52
CA ALA A 359 -2.30 3.36 2.08
C ALA A 359 -1.01 2.99 1.33
N TYR A 360 -1.12 2.18 0.28
CA TYR A 360 -0.01 1.76 -0.57
C TYR A 360 0.14 2.68 -1.78
N THR A 361 1.36 2.77 -2.32
CA THR A 361 1.61 3.43 -3.61
C THR A 361 2.71 2.75 -4.43
N PRO A 362 2.58 2.66 -5.76
CA PRO A 362 3.62 2.17 -6.65
C PRO A 362 4.72 3.21 -6.84
N ASP A 363 5.77 2.84 -7.58
CA ASP A 363 6.80 3.77 -8.03
C ASP A 363 6.21 4.92 -8.89
N LEU A 364 6.80 6.11 -8.81
CA LEU A 364 6.37 7.33 -9.51
C LEU A 364 6.26 7.14 -11.03
N LEU A 365 7.06 6.25 -11.61
CA LEU A 365 7.03 5.92 -13.03
C LEU A 365 6.20 4.68 -13.36
N PHE A 366 5.44 4.14 -12.40
CA PHE A 366 4.74 2.85 -12.49
C PHE A 366 5.67 1.69 -12.87
N ARG A 367 6.92 1.77 -12.43
CA ARG A 367 7.91 0.72 -12.65
C ARG A 367 7.43 -0.60 -12.07
N TYR A 368 7.32 -1.62 -12.92
CA TYR A 368 6.91 -2.98 -12.53
C TYR A 368 8.09 -3.74 -11.90
N ASP A 369 8.08 -3.90 -10.57
CA ASP A 369 9.22 -4.45 -9.81
C ASP A 369 8.71 -5.44 -8.73
N PRO A 370 8.49 -6.72 -9.10
CA PRO A 370 7.96 -7.74 -8.19
C PRO A 370 8.76 -7.92 -6.91
N ASP A 371 10.09 -7.83 -6.97
CA ASP A 371 10.97 -7.98 -5.80
C ASP A 371 10.73 -6.85 -4.77
N ARG A 372 10.55 -5.62 -5.27
CA ARG A 372 10.19 -4.47 -4.42
C ARG A 372 8.78 -4.62 -3.83
N GLU A 373 7.82 -5.07 -4.63
CA GLU A 373 6.44 -5.31 -4.19
C GLU A 373 6.38 -6.37 -3.08
N THR A 374 7.09 -7.49 -3.24
CA THR A 374 7.25 -8.51 -2.20
C THR A 374 7.84 -7.91 -0.93
N ALA A 375 8.94 -7.14 -1.03
CA ALA A 375 9.53 -6.51 0.15
C ALA A 375 8.56 -5.56 0.89
N ILE A 376 7.75 -4.80 0.15
CA ILE A 376 6.73 -3.89 0.71
C ILE A 376 5.64 -4.68 1.46
N LEU A 377 5.15 -5.78 0.89
CA LEU A 377 4.13 -6.62 1.54
C LEU A 377 4.68 -7.33 2.79
N HIS A 378 5.95 -7.75 2.76
CA HIS A 378 6.66 -8.26 3.92
C HIS A 378 6.76 -7.22 5.03
N TYR A 379 7.11 -5.97 4.71
CA TYR A 379 7.10 -4.86 5.68
C TYR A 379 5.71 -4.58 6.24
N ALA A 380 4.64 -4.68 5.44
CA ALA A 380 3.28 -4.55 5.96
C ALA A 380 2.99 -5.59 7.04
N LYS A 381 3.40 -6.85 6.83
CA LYS A 381 3.26 -7.92 7.84
C LYS A 381 4.16 -7.71 9.05
N ASP A 382 5.42 -7.33 8.83
CA ASP A 382 6.40 -7.08 9.88
C ASP A 382 5.98 -5.94 10.81
N LEU A 383 5.33 -4.90 10.26
CA LEU A 383 4.68 -3.83 11.01
C LEU A 383 3.50 -4.33 11.84
N GLY A 384 2.79 -5.38 11.39
CA GLY A 384 1.54 -5.85 11.99
C GLY A 384 0.28 -5.25 11.36
N LEU A 385 0.38 -4.65 10.17
CA LEU A 385 -0.76 -4.10 9.42
C LEU A 385 -1.58 -5.23 8.79
N ASN A 386 -2.90 -5.11 8.80
CA ASN A 386 -3.80 -6.15 8.30
C ASN A 386 -4.66 -5.73 7.10
N MET A 387 -4.46 -4.55 6.53
CA MET A 387 -5.08 -4.14 5.27
C MET A 387 -4.22 -3.09 4.56
N LEU A 388 -4.18 -3.15 3.24
CA LEU A 388 -3.65 -2.07 2.41
C LEU A 388 -4.76 -1.39 1.61
N ARG A 389 -4.77 -0.06 1.58
CA ARG A 389 -5.64 0.73 0.70
C ARG A 389 -4.89 1.14 -0.56
N LEU A 390 -5.49 0.87 -1.71
CA LEU A 390 -5.06 1.29 -3.04
C LEU A 390 -6.08 2.30 -3.54
N GLU A 391 -5.80 3.58 -3.30
CA GLU A 391 -6.60 4.68 -3.83
C GLU A 391 -6.15 4.95 -5.27
N GLY A 392 -6.88 4.39 -6.25
CA GLY A 392 -6.36 4.25 -7.61
C GLY A 392 -5.13 3.34 -7.60
N LYS A 393 -4.07 3.73 -8.32
CA LYS A 393 -2.74 3.12 -8.22
C LYS A 393 -2.73 1.58 -8.36
N LEU A 394 -3.64 1.04 -9.17
CA LEU A 394 -3.90 -0.41 -9.35
C LEU A 394 -2.86 -1.05 -10.28
N ALA A 395 -1.64 -1.15 -9.78
CA ALA A 395 -0.48 -1.24 -10.64
C ALA A 395 -0.08 -2.65 -11.10
N SER A 396 -0.17 -3.64 -10.22
CA SER A 396 0.46 -4.94 -10.44
C SER A 396 -0.43 -6.11 -10.02
N GLU A 397 -0.50 -7.12 -10.88
CA GLU A 397 -1.13 -8.42 -10.56
C GLU A 397 -0.32 -9.18 -9.51
N HIS A 398 1.02 -9.10 -9.56
CA HIS A 398 1.92 -9.75 -8.58
C HIS A 398 1.65 -9.28 -7.15
N LEU A 399 1.44 -7.97 -6.94
CA LEU A 399 1.06 -7.43 -5.62
C LEU A 399 -0.23 -8.08 -5.08
N ILE A 400 -1.22 -8.31 -5.93
CA ILE A 400 -2.52 -8.89 -5.53
C ILE A 400 -2.37 -10.39 -5.25
N GLU A 401 -1.63 -11.10 -6.11
CA GLU A 401 -1.33 -12.53 -5.93
C GLU A 401 -0.52 -12.80 -4.65
N GLU A 402 0.47 -11.96 -4.37
CA GLU A 402 1.29 -12.06 -3.16
C GLU A 402 0.47 -11.66 -1.92
N ALA A 403 -0.45 -10.70 -2.03
CA ALA A 403 -1.38 -10.36 -0.96
C ALA A 403 -2.34 -11.52 -0.61
N ASP A 404 -2.75 -12.33 -1.59
CA ASP A 404 -3.53 -13.56 -1.36
C ASP A 404 -2.75 -14.57 -0.53
N GLU A 405 -1.50 -14.85 -0.92
CA GLU A 405 -0.62 -15.82 -0.26
C GLU A 405 -0.22 -15.36 1.14
N LEU A 406 0.06 -14.08 1.29
CA LEU A 406 0.48 -13.49 2.55
C LEU A 406 -0.68 -13.27 3.53
N GLY A 407 -1.94 -13.34 3.05
CA GLY A 407 -3.13 -13.12 3.86
C GLY A 407 -3.39 -11.64 4.17
N ILE A 408 -3.09 -10.72 3.24
CA ILE A 408 -3.21 -9.27 3.42
C ILE A 408 -4.42 -8.75 2.63
N PRO A 409 -5.53 -8.43 3.32
CA PRO A 409 -6.67 -7.73 2.71
C PRO A 409 -6.33 -6.44 1.97
N LEU A 410 -7.02 -6.20 0.86
CA LEU A 410 -6.89 -5.01 0.01
C LEU A 410 -8.23 -4.25 -0.08
N MET A 411 -8.17 -2.94 0.12
CA MET A 411 -9.22 -1.99 -0.24
C MET A 411 -8.79 -1.29 -1.53
N ALA A 412 -9.42 -1.62 -2.66
CA ALA A 412 -9.12 -1.03 -3.96
C ALA A 412 -10.26 -0.10 -4.40
N GLY A 413 -9.97 0.89 -5.23
CA GLY A 413 -11.02 1.73 -5.80
C GLY A 413 -10.48 2.88 -6.62
N TRP A 414 -11.38 3.78 -7.02
CA TRP A 414 -11.01 4.99 -7.74
C TRP A 414 -10.37 6.01 -6.81
N MET A 415 -9.52 6.86 -7.40
CA MET A 415 -8.77 7.85 -6.67
C MET A 415 -9.55 9.16 -6.54
N CYS A 416 -9.33 9.88 -5.45
CA CYS A 416 -9.93 11.18 -5.26
C CYS A 416 -9.35 12.25 -6.18
N CYS A 417 -10.01 13.40 -6.15
CA CYS A 417 -9.40 14.71 -6.40
C CYS A 417 -8.91 14.96 -7.83
N ASN A 418 -9.03 13.96 -8.70
CA ASN A 418 -8.60 13.99 -10.08
C ASN A 418 -9.74 13.67 -11.04
N GLN A 419 -9.41 13.44 -12.31
CA GLN A 419 -10.30 13.06 -13.41
C GLN A 419 -11.42 12.07 -13.03
N TRP A 420 -11.17 11.11 -12.12
CA TRP A 420 -12.15 10.08 -11.69
C TRP A 420 -13.33 10.63 -10.89
N GLU A 421 -13.18 11.80 -10.27
CA GLU A 421 -14.23 12.48 -9.49
C GLU A 421 -14.69 13.81 -10.12
N LYS A 422 -14.30 14.04 -11.38
CA LYS A 422 -14.73 15.20 -12.19
C LYS A 422 -15.90 14.84 -13.11
N TRP A 423 -16.92 14.16 -12.59
CA TRP A 423 -18.04 13.64 -13.39
C TRP A 423 -18.76 14.70 -14.24
N GLU A 424 -18.76 15.97 -13.83
CA GLU A 424 -19.34 17.07 -14.61
C GLU A 424 -18.56 17.39 -15.90
N GLN A 425 -17.30 16.97 -15.99
CA GLN A 425 -16.43 17.15 -17.17
C GLN A 425 -16.43 15.92 -18.08
N TRP A 426 -17.05 14.81 -17.66
CA TRP A 426 -17.06 13.57 -18.44
C TRP A 426 -17.93 13.71 -19.68
N ASP A 427 -17.41 13.24 -20.81
CA ASP A 427 -18.19 13.04 -22.01
C ASP A 427 -18.60 11.56 -22.20
N ALA A 428 -19.16 11.24 -23.37
CA ALA A 428 -19.62 9.88 -23.68
C ALA A 428 -18.46 8.87 -23.79
N GLU A 429 -17.26 9.30 -24.19
CA GLU A 429 -16.07 8.46 -24.19
C GLU A 429 -15.60 8.21 -22.76
N ASP A 430 -15.51 9.24 -21.93
CA ASP A 430 -15.11 9.09 -20.52
C ASP A 430 -16.04 8.13 -19.77
N GLU A 431 -17.35 8.27 -19.95
CA GLU A 431 -18.31 7.34 -19.37
C GLU A 431 -18.14 5.90 -19.85
N ARG A 432 -17.72 5.69 -21.10
CA ARG A 432 -17.43 4.36 -21.64
C ARG A 432 -16.14 3.82 -21.03
N VAL A 433 -15.07 4.60 -21.05
CA VAL A 433 -13.75 4.26 -20.50
C VAL A 433 -13.86 3.95 -19.01
N ALA A 434 -14.67 4.69 -18.24
CA ALA A 434 -14.91 4.41 -16.83
C ALA A 434 -15.53 3.01 -16.60
N MET A 435 -16.50 2.61 -17.43
CA MET A 435 -17.12 1.29 -17.31
C MET A 435 -16.19 0.17 -17.78
N ASP A 436 -15.43 0.40 -18.85
CA ASP A 436 -14.48 -0.58 -19.38
C ASP A 436 -13.33 -0.78 -18.39
N SER A 437 -12.84 0.30 -17.79
CA SER A 437 -11.88 0.27 -16.69
C SER A 437 -12.43 -0.50 -15.49
N LEU A 438 -13.66 -0.20 -15.03
CA LEU A 438 -14.26 -0.94 -13.92
C LEU A 438 -14.37 -2.44 -14.23
N ARG A 439 -14.83 -2.81 -15.43
CA ARG A 439 -14.92 -4.23 -15.82
C ARG A 439 -13.56 -4.91 -15.79
N SER A 440 -12.53 -4.23 -16.29
CA SER A 440 -11.15 -4.72 -16.32
C SER A 440 -10.62 -4.96 -14.91
N GLN A 441 -10.76 -3.97 -14.03
CA GLN A 441 -10.28 -4.06 -12.65
C GLN A 441 -11.04 -5.12 -11.85
N ILE A 442 -12.38 -5.19 -11.98
CA ILE A 442 -13.17 -6.21 -11.27
C ILE A 442 -12.89 -7.62 -11.79
N ARG A 443 -12.68 -7.80 -13.09
CA ARG A 443 -12.24 -9.10 -13.64
C ARG A 443 -10.89 -9.53 -13.07
N SER A 444 -9.97 -8.57 -12.88
CA SER A 444 -8.66 -8.82 -12.28
C SER A 444 -8.73 -9.07 -10.78
N LEU A 445 -9.72 -8.54 -10.06
CA LEU A 445 -9.78 -8.63 -8.58
C LEU A 445 -10.69 -9.74 -8.06
N ARG A 446 -11.78 -10.07 -8.78
CA ARG A 446 -12.88 -10.88 -8.22
C ARG A 446 -12.52 -12.33 -7.84
N SER A 447 -11.41 -12.87 -8.35
CA SER A 447 -10.89 -14.19 -7.99
C SER A 447 -9.97 -14.18 -6.76
N HIS A 448 -9.46 -13.00 -6.39
CA HIS A 448 -8.44 -12.86 -5.35
C HIS A 448 -9.10 -12.75 -3.97
N PRO A 449 -8.85 -13.68 -3.04
CA PRO A 449 -9.38 -13.58 -1.69
C PRO A 449 -8.82 -12.38 -0.91
N SER A 450 -7.70 -11.78 -1.27
CA SER A 450 -7.24 -10.53 -0.67
C SER A 450 -8.13 -9.33 -1.00
N ALA A 451 -8.86 -9.34 -2.13
CA ALA A 451 -9.70 -8.21 -2.54
C ALA A 451 -10.95 -8.07 -1.65
N PHE A 452 -10.92 -7.15 -0.68
CA PHE A 452 -11.91 -7.05 0.39
C PHE A 452 -12.93 -5.95 0.18
N ILE A 453 -12.51 -4.77 -0.26
CA ILE A 453 -13.40 -3.63 -0.49
C ILE A 453 -13.16 -3.10 -1.90
N TRP A 454 -14.24 -2.84 -2.63
CA TRP A 454 -14.21 -1.96 -3.80
C TRP A 454 -14.81 -0.59 -3.46
N ALA A 455 -14.07 0.48 -3.69
CA ALA A 455 -14.54 1.85 -3.51
C ALA A 455 -14.86 2.52 -4.87
N ASN A 456 -16.14 2.83 -5.12
CA ASN A 456 -16.56 3.53 -6.35
C ASN A 456 -16.19 5.02 -6.38
N GLY A 457 -15.77 5.57 -5.24
CA GLY A 457 -15.29 6.94 -5.07
C GLY A 457 -14.44 7.02 -3.80
N SER A 458 -13.61 8.04 -3.70
CA SER A 458 -12.75 8.29 -2.55
C SER A 458 -13.30 9.46 -1.75
N ASP A 459 -12.86 10.70 -1.97
CA ASP A 459 -13.44 11.91 -1.38
C ASP A 459 -14.89 12.10 -1.85
N GLY A 460 -15.11 12.00 -3.16
CA GLY A 460 -16.38 12.29 -3.81
C GLY A 460 -17.38 11.14 -3.73
N LEU A 461 -18.64 11.47 -4.00
CA LEU A 461 -19.73 10.50 -4.18
C LEU A 461 -20.15 10.49 -5.66
N PRO A 462 -20.02 9.36 -6.39
CA PRO A 462 -20.44 9.29 -7.78
C PRO A 462 -21.92 9.64 -7.97
N PRO A 463 -22.28 10.38 -9.03
CA PRO A 463 -23.67 10.71 -9.35
C PRO A 463 -24.56 9.46 -9.45
N PRO A 464 -25.87 9.54 -9.13
CA PRO A 464 -26.74 8.38 -9.06
C PRO A 464 -26.74 7.47 -10.30
N ASN A 465 -26.68 8.03 -11.51
CA ASN A 465 -26.63 7.28 -12.77
C ASN A 465 -25.30 6.52 -12.94
N ILE A 466 -24.17 7.15 -12.61
CA ILE A 466 -22.84 6.52 -12.68
C ILE A 466 -22.73 5.44 -11.60
N ARG A 467 -23.12 5.74 -10.37
CA ARG A 467 -23.16 4.78 -9.25
C ARG A 467 -23.99 3.54 -9.57
N ALA A 468 -25.19 3.72 -10.16
CA ALA A 468 -26.03 2.60 -10.58
C ALA A 468 -25.36 1.73 -11.66
N ARG A 469 -24.62 2.33 -12.59
CA ARG A 469 -23.86 1.60 -13.61
C ARG A 469 -22.68 0.84 -13.01
N TYR A 470 -21.95 1.45 -12.07
CA TYR A 470 -20.89 0.77 -11.33
C TYR A 470 -21.42 -0.46 -10.59
N ARG A 471 -22.51 -0.31 -9.83
CA ARG A 471 -23.18 -1.43 -9.15
C ARG A 471 -23.63 -2.52 -10.12
N SER A 472 -24.21 -2.13 -11.27
CA SER A 472 -24.60 -3.08 -12.32
C SER A 472 -23.41 -3.87 -12.88
N VAL A 473 -22.25 -3.25 -13.08
CA VAL A 473 -21.02 -3.95 -13.48
C VAL A 473 -20.55 -4.92 -12.40
N LEU A 474 -20.56 -4.50 -11.13
CA LEU A 474 -20.18 -5.36 -10.00
C LEU A 474 -21.09 -6.60 -9.90
N ASP A 475 -22.39 -6.42 -10.05
CA ASP A 475 -23.38 -7.51 -10.06
C ASP A 475 -23.18 -8.45 -11.27
N GLN A 476 -23.01 -7.89 -12.47
CA GLN A 476 -22.75 -8.66 -13.71
C GLN A 476 -21.47 -9.49 -13.64
N LEU A 477 -20.49 -9.03 -12.87
CA LEU A 477 -19.20 -9.69 -12.71
C LEU A 477 -19.11 -10.53 -11.43
N TYR A 478 -20.23 -10.73 -10.72
CA TYR A 478 -20.31 -11.55 -9.50
C TYR A 478 -19.33 -11.13 -8.40
N TRP A 479 -19.15 -9.83 -8.24
CA TRP A 479 -18.41 -9.29 -7.10
C TRP A 479 -19.15 -9.62 -5.80
N GLN A 480 -18.53 -10.41 -4.93
CA GLN A 480 -19.13 -10.90 -3.68
C GLN A 480 -18.67 -10.15 -2.42
N ASN A 481 -17.81 -9.14 -2.58
CA ASN A 481 -17.15 -8.48 -1.47
C ASN A 481 -17.81 -7.12 -1.16
N PRO A 482 -17.50 -6.52 -0.01
CA PRO A 482 -17.88 -5.16 0.31
C PRO A 482 -17.66 -4.14 -0.82
N ILE A 483 -18.59 -3.19 -0.90
CA ILE A 483 -18.56 -2.04 -1.78
C ILE A 483 -18.92 -0.79 -0.98
N VAL A 484 -18.09 0.25 -1.12
CA VAL A 484 -18.40 1.61 -0.66
C VAL A 484 -18.46 2.53 -1.86
N ASP A 485 -19.37 3.49 -1.85
CA ASP A 485 -19.54 4.51 -2.88
C ASP A 485 -18.74 5.79 -2.58
N THR A 486 -18.34 6.01 -1.33
CA THR A 486 -17.37 7.05 -0.93
C THR A 486 -16.62 6.63 0.33
N ALA A 487 -15.38 7.11 0.48
CA ALA A 487 -14.55 6.95 1.66
C ALA A 487 -14.57 8.19 2.58
N SER A 488 -15.47 9.16 2.34
CA SER A 488 -15.52 10.42 3.08
C SER A 488 -16.96 10.91 3.36
N PRO A 489 -17.15 11.83 4.33
CA PRO A 489 -18.41 12.54 4.56
C PRO A 489 -18.54 13.86 3.77
N GLN A 490 -17.73 14.09 2.73
CA GLN A 490 -17.70 15.38 2.03
C GLN A 490 -18.99 15.67 1.23
N ALA A 491 -19.63 14.62 0.68
CA ALA A 491 -20.84 14.78 -0.13
C ALA A 491 -22.08 15.10 0.71
N LYS A 492 -22.90 16.04 0.23
CA LYS A 492 -24.16 16.44 0.87
C LYS A 492 -25.29 16.51 -0.15
N ASP A 493 -26.50 16.19 0.28
CA ASP A 493 -27.70 16.39 -0.54
C ASP A 493 -28.19 17.84 -0.55
N ALA A 494 -29.32 18.09 -1.22
CA ALA A 494 -29.91 19.42 -1.36
C ALA A 494 -30.38 20.03 -0.02
N ASP A 495 -30.66 19.21 0.99
CA ASP A 495 -31.06 19.62 2.33
C ASP A 495 -29.83 19.78 3.26
N GLY A 496 -28.62 19.50 2.75
CA GLY A 496 -27.36 19.60 3.47
C GLY A 496 -27.03 18.37 4.31
N VAL A 497 -27.77 17.27 4.17
CA VAL A 497 -27.52 16.02 4.89
C VAL A 497 -26.35 15.29 4.25
N VAL A 498 -25.43 14.79 5.08
CA VAL A 498 -24.23 14.07 4.64
C VAL A 498 -24.63 12.76 3.96
N GLN A 499 -24.05 12.49 2.80
CA GLN A 499 -24.28 11.29 2.00
C GLN A 499 -22.98 10.48 1.96
N TRP A 500 -22.89 9.44 2.79
CA TRP A 500 -21.65 8.70 3.01
C TRP A 500 -21.88 7.25 3.43
N ASP A 501 -20.81 6.46 3.47
CA ASP A 501 -20.83 5.03 3.73
C ASP A 501 -20.39 4.62 5.14
N GLY A 502 -20.32 5.59 6.06
CA GLY A 502 -19.87 5.39 7.44
C GLY A 502 -18.35 5.33 7.60
N ILE A 503 -17.61 5.86 6.61
CA ILE A 503 -16.15 5.99 6.62
C ILE A 503 -15.80 7.48 6.67
N ASP A 504 -15.02 7.87 7.68
CA ASP A 504 -14.57 9.23 7.89
C ASP A 504 -13.21 9.51 7.21
N MET A 505 -13.00 10.79 6.92
CA MET A 505 -11.82 11.35 6.28
C MET A 505 -11.52 12.75 6.86
N THR A 506 -11.61 12.91 8.18
CA THR A 506 -11.34 14.20 8.85
C THR A 506 -9.86 14.61 8.87
N GLY A 507 -8.95 13.77 8.35
CA GLY A 507 -7.53 13.82 8.68
C GLY A 507 -7.27 13.30 10.10
N PRO A 508 -6.17 13.69 10.77
CA PRO A 508 -5.19 14.67 10.35
C PRO A 508 -4.27 14.15 9.23
N TYR A 509 -3.57 15.09 8.60
CA TYR A 509 -2.49 14.87 7.64
C TYR A 509 -1.21 15.58 8.09
N THR A 510 -1.07 15.79 9.40
CA THR A 510 -0.02 16.56 10.07
C THR A 510 0.39 15.83 11.34
N TRP A 511 1.61 16.07 11.82
CA TRP A 511 2.06 15.47 13.08
C TRP A 511 1.12 15.83 14.24
N ARG A 512 0.77 14.83 15.06
CA ARG A 512 -0.02 15.00 16.28
C ARG A 512 0.67 14.39 17.50
N PRO A 513 0.60 15.05 18.67
CA PRO A 513 1.15 14.49 19.89
C PRO A 513 0.33 13.27 20.34
N PRO A 514 0.91 12.38 21.18
CA PRO A 514 0.17 11.28 21.76
C PRO A 514 -1.15 11.68 22.45
N THR A 515 -1.17 12.85 23.11
CA THR A 515 -2.36 13.37 23.80
C THR A 515 -3.54 13.65 22.86
N TYR A 516 -3.31 13.91 21.57
CA TYR A 516 -4.36 14.02 20.57
C TYR A 516 -5.16 12.72 20.50
N TRP A 517 -4.47 11.63 20.16
CA TRP A 517 -5.03 10.31 19.89
C TRP A 517 -5.72 9.71 21.11
N PHE A 518 -5.07 9.78 22.28
CA PHE A 518 -5.60 9.15 23.49
C PHE A 518 -6.74 9.94 24.17
N SER A 519 -6.89 11.24 23.86
CA SER A 519 -7.93 12.06 24.50
C SER A 519 -9.35 11.70 24.06
N GLY A 520 -9.52 11.12 22.87
CA GLY A 520 -10.84 10.80 22.29
C GLY A 520 -11.70 12.03 21.97
N ARG A 521 -11.13 13.25 21.99
CA ARG A 521 -11.90 14.51 21.82
C ARG A 521 -12.01 14.98 20.38
N TYR A 522 -11.18 14.45 19.48
CA TYR A 522 -11.04 14.96 18.11
C TYR A 522 -11.67 14.00 17.09
N GLY A 523 -12.16 14.54 15.97
CA GLY A 523 -12.84 13.79 14.90
C GLY A 523 -12.12 12.49 14.50
N ALA A 524 -10.80 12.59 14.28
CA ALA A 524 -9.97 11.48 13.84
C ALA A 524 -9.74 10.34 14.86
N THR A 525 -10.21 10.51 16.09
CA THR A 525 -9.91 9.64 17.25
C THR A 525 -11.06 8.70 17.62
N TRP A 526 -12.02 8.54 16.73
CA TRP A 526 -13.10 7.55 16.81
C TRP A 526 -13.51 7.15 15.38
N GLY A 527 -14.13 5.98 15.23
CA GLY A 527 -14.77 5.55 14.00
C GLY A 527 -13.86 4.80 13.02
N ALA A 528 -14.41 4.56 11.83
CA ALA A 528 -13.73 4.02 10.68
C ALA A 528 -13.14 5.15 9.83
N SER A 529 -11.83 5.16 9.64
CA SER A 529 -11.12 6.11 8.79
C SER A 529 -10.36 5.41 7.68
N ALA A 530 -10.52 5.87 6.44
CA ALA A 530 -9.82 5.35 5.26
C ALA A 530 -8.48 6.04 4.98
N GLU A 531 -8.18 7.15 5.67
CA GLU A 531 -6.88 7.83 5.58
C GLU A 531 -6.71 8.87 6.69
N GLN A 532 -5.64 8.74 7.46
CA GLN A 532 -5.19 9.74 8.42
C GLN A 532 -3.78 9.43 8.94
N GLY A 533 -3.08 10.44 9.40
CA GLY A 533 -1.74 10.29 9.97
C GLY A 533 -0.93 11.57 9.81
N SER A 534 0.32 11.42 9.41
CA SER A 534 1.25 12.53 9.23
C SER A 534 1.83 12.51 7.83
N ASN A 535 1.55 13.55 7.04
CA ASN A 535 2.08 13.64 5.69
C ASN A 535 3.56 14.05 5.70
N GLU A 536 4.03 14.81 6.68
CA GLU A 536 5.40 15.34 6.66
C GLU A 536 6.38 14.41 7.38
N GLN A 537 7.08 13.57 6.62
CA GLN A 537 7.88 12.46 7.15
C GLN A 537 9.31 12.51 6.64
N ILE A 538 10.19 13.02 7.51
CA ILE A 538 11.63 13.13 7.28
C ILE A 538 12.27 11.74 7.39
N PRO A 539 12.88 11.20 6.31
CA PRO A 539 13.53 9.89 6.34
C PRO A 539 14.81 9.93 7.20
N PRO A 540 15.37 8.76 7.57
CA PRO A 540 16.68 8.70 8.20
C PRO A 540 17.74 9.44 7.37
N PHE A 541 18.69 10.08 8.06
CA PHE A 541 19.70 10.94 7.40
C PHE A 541 20.47 10.24 6.28
N ALA A 542 20.72 8.93 6.41
CA ALA A 542 21.37 8.13 5.37
C ALA A 542 20.60 8.14 4.04
N SER A 543 19.27 8.08 4.07
CA SER A 543 18.41 8.18 2.89
C SER A 543 18.31 9.60 2.38
N LEU A 544 18.23 10.61 3.26
CA LEU A 544 18.21 12.02 2.88
C LEU A 544 19.40 12.40 1.98
N ARG A 545 20.60 11.92 2.33
CA ARG A 545 21.84 12.14 1.54
C ARG A 545 21.82 11.51 0.15
N LYS A 546 20.93 10.55 -0.11
CA LYS A 546 20.82 9.91 -1.44
C LYS A 546 20.15 10.82 -2.45
N PHE A 547 19.23 11.70 -2.02
CA PHE A 547 18.47 12.53 -2.95
C PHE A 547 18.61 14.05 -2.73
N ILE A 548 19.07 14.52 -1.58
CA ILE A 548 19.36 15.95 -1.39
C ILE A 548 20.86 16.22 -1.60
N PRO A 549 21.25 17.09 -2.56
CA PRO A 549 22.65 17.44 -2.78
C PRO A 549 23.30 18.10 -1.55
N PRO A 550 24.60 17.89 -1.29
CA PRO A 550 25.28 18.41 -0.08
C PRO A 550 25.14 19.92 0.14
N VAL A 551 25.16 20.72 -0.94
CA VAL A 551 25.04 22.19 -0.87
C VAL A 551 23.62 22.66 -0.55
N GLN A 552 22.62 21.80 -0.74
CA GLN A 552 21.20 22.04 -0.44
C GLN A 552 20.74 21.24 0.78
N MET A 553 21.68 20.62 1.51
CA MET A 553 21.37 19.75 2.63
C MET A 553 20.71 20.51 3.78
N TRP A 554 21.16 21.74 4.06
CA TRP A 554 20.67 22.53 5.18
C TRP A 554 20.89 24.04 4.96
N PRO A 555 19.97 24.93 5.40
CA PRO A 555 18.64 24.65 5.98
C PRO A 555 17.65 24.12 4.93
N ILE A 556 16.43 23.75 5.37
CA ILE A 556 15.30 23.41 4.48
C ILE A 556 15.15 24.53 3.43
N ASN A 557 15.05 24.14 2.17
CA ASN A 557 15.06 25.05 1.02
C ASN A 557 14.21 24.48 -0.12
N ASP A 558 14.25 25.11 -1.30
CA ASP A 558 13.43 24.74 -2.45
C ASP A 558 13.58 23.29 -2.92
N THR A 559 14.74 22.66 -2.66
CA THR A 559 15.01 21.28 -3.04
C THR A 559 14.30 20.33 -2.10
N TRP A 560 14.10 20.72 -0.84
CA TRP A 560 13.24 19.96 0.06
C TRP A 560 11.77 20.07 -0.35
N SER A 561 11.32 21.28 -0.68
CA SER A 561 9.94 21.52 -1.14
C SER A 561 9.59 20.77 -2.42
N PHE A 562 10.56 20.57 -3.32
CA PHE A 562 10.40 19.74 -4.51
C PHE A 562 9.99 18.30 -4.20
N HIS A 563 10.57 17.72 -3.15
CA HIS A 563 10.32 16.34 -2.71
C HIS A 563 9.17 16.22 -1.69
N ALA A 564 8.45 17.31 -1.41
CA ALA A 564 7.32 17.32 -0.49
C ALA A 564 5.98 17.12 -1.22
N GLY A 565 4.89 17.00 -0.46
CA GLY A 565 3.53 17.02 -1.00
C GLY A 565 3.10 18.42 -1.44
N ALA A 566 1.93 18.52 -2.08
CA ALA A 566 1.55 19.72 -2.82
C ALA A 566 0.77 20.78 -2.01
N GLN A 567 0.14 20.40 -0.90
CA GLN A 567 -0.57 21.37 -0.05
C GLN A 567 0.43 22.38 0.54
N TYR A 568 0.13 23.69 0.52
CA TYR A 568 1.05 24.78 0.89
C TYR A 568 1.90 24.54 2.16
N LYS A 569 1.30 24.03 3.24
CA LYS A 569 1.98 23.76 4.52
C LYS A 569 2.85 22.50 4.42
N ASN A 570 2.34 21.45 3.79
CA ASN A 570 3.09 20.22 3.53
C ASN A 570 4.30 20.48 2.59
N ALA A 571 4.11 21.29 1.55
CA ALA A 571 5.15 21.70 0.59
C ALA A 571 6.32 22.41 1.28
N ALA A 572 6.04 23.13 2.37
CA ALA A 572 7.03 23.83 3.18
C ALA A 572 7.47 23.05 4.43
N LEU A 573 6.98 21.83 4.64
CA LEU A 573 7.29 20.99 5.82
C LEU A 573 7.07 21.73 7.15
N LEU A 574 5.96 22.49 7.25
CA LEU A 574 5.73 23.36 8.40
C LEU A 574 5.36 22.58 9.67
N SER A 575 4.64 21.45 9.56
CA SER A 575 4.27 20.61 10.69
C SER A 575 5.50 19.93 11.33
N ALA A 576 6.39 19.38 10.51
CA ALA A 576 7.65 18.77 10.93
C ALA A 576 8.56 19.82 11.57
N GLN A 577 8.76 20.97 10.92
CA GLN A 577 9.56 22.06 11.49
C GLN A 577 9.01 22.53 12.84
N ARG A 578 7.70 22.71 12.95
CA ARG A 578 7.04 23.18 14.18
C ARG A 578 7.13 22.14 15.30
N SER A 579 6.73 20.90 15.04
CA SER A 579 6.76 19.84 16.06
C SER A 579 8.17 19.54 16.56
N ILE A 580 9.15 19.50 15.66
CA ILE A 580 10.55 19.27 16.02
C ILE A 580 11.12 20.46 16.79
N GLY A 581 10.96 21.67 16.26
CA GLY A 581 11.52 22.88 16.84
C GLY A 581 10.92 23.25 18.19
N MET A 582 9.60 23.14 18.35
CA MET A 582 8.90 23.49 19.58
C MET A 582 9.08 22.47 20.68
N ARG A 583 9.28 21.18 20.36
CA ARG A 583 9.43 20.12 21.37
C ARG A 583 10.88 19.82 21.69
N TYR A 584 11.71 19.57 20.68
CA TYR A 584 13.10 19.12 20.87
C TYR A 584 14.12 20.25 20.71
N GLY A 585 13.67 21.46 20.38
CA GLY A 585 14.53 22.64 20.17
C GLY A 585 15.13 22.71 18.76
N VAL A 586 15.75 23.85 18.46
CA VAL A 586 16.34 24.19 17.16
C VAL A 586 17.35 23.12 16.69
N SER A 587 17.38 22.89 15.37
CA SER A 587 18.40 22.07 14.70
C SER A 587 19.35 22.98 13.92
N ASP A 588 20.65 22.67 13.94
CA ASP A 588 21.69 23.42 13.22
C ASP A 588 22.19 22.72 11.95
N SER A 589 21.69 21.50 11.72
CA SER A 589 22.09 20.60 10.65
C SER A 589 20.95 19.66 10.29
N ALA A 590 20.97 19.15 9.05
CA ALA A 590 20.00 18.16 8.58
C ALA A 590 20.09 16.83 9.34
N GLU A 591 21.28 16.45 9.80
CA GLU A 591 21.49 15.25 10.60
C GLU A 591 20.78 15.37 11.96
N MET A 592 20.94 16.50 12.65
CA MET A 592 20.24 16.77 13.91
C MET A 592 18.72 16.85 13.70
N PHE A 593 18.28 17.52 12.64
CA PHE A 593 16.85 17.62 12.32
C PHE A 593 16.23 16.25 12.02
N ALA A 594 16.89 15.43 11.19
CA ALA A 594 16.43 14.08 10.88
C ALA A 594 16.42 13.17 12.12
N ALA A 595 17.42 13.26 13.00
CA ALA A 595 17.47 12.49 14.25
C ALA A 595 16.30 12.86 15.19
N LYS A 596 16.02 14.15 15.38
CA LYS A 596 14.85 14.62 16.16
C LYS A 596 13.53 14.25 15.49
N ALA A 597 13.48 14.26 14.15
CA ALA A 597 12.30 13.82 13.41
C ALA A 597 11.97 12.35 13.68
N GLN A 598 12.98 11.46 13.80
CA GLN A 598 12.73 10.05 14.10
C GLN A 598 12.03 9.87 15.46
N LEU A 599 12.40 10.67 16.48
CA LEU A 599 11.70 10.67 17.77
C LEU A 599 10.24 11.09 17.61
N ALA A 600 10.00 12.25 16.97
CA ALA A 600 8.66 12.80 16.78
C ALA A 600 7.75 11.83 16.01
N GLN A 601 8.26 11.22 14.94
CA GLN A 601 7.52 10.29 14.10
C GLN A 601 7.25 8.97 14.81
N TYR A 602 8.22 8.46 15.59
CA TYR A 602 8.06 7.24 16.38
C TYR A 602 6.91 7.38 17.37
N GLU A 603 6.91 8.45 18.17
CA GLU A 603 5.86 8.61 19.19
C GLU A 603 4.48 8.85 18.59
N SER A 604 4.38 9.58 17.45
CA SER A 604 3.11 9.86 16.78
C SER A 604 2.54 8.60 16.13
N ALA A 605 3.34 7.86 15.36
CA ALA A 605 2.89 6.64 14.71
C ALA A 605 2.51 5.57 15.75
N ARG A 606 3.30 5.44 16.82
CA ARG A 606 2.96 4.55 17.94
C ARG A 606 1.63 4.95 18.59
N ALA A 607 1.49 6.21 18.99
CA ALA A 607 0.31 6.66 19.72
C ALA A 607 -0.98 6.53 18.90
N GLN A 608 -0.93 6.76 17.58
CA GLN A 608 -2.09 6.53 16.72
C GLN A 608 -2.55 5.06 16.82
N PHE A 609 -1.68 4.09 16.56
CA PHE A 609 -2.11 2.68 16.61
C PHE A 609 -2.42 2.19 18.04
N GLU A 610 -1.66 2.62 19.05
CA GLU A 610 -1.92 2.25 20.44
C GLU A 610 -3.26 2.80 20.95
N ALA A 611 -3.62 4.04 20.61
CA ALA A 611 -4.90 4.62 21.01
C ALA A 611 -6.08 3.85 20.42
N PHE A 612 -5.97 3.44 19.17
CA PHE A 612 -7.01 2.65 18.50
C PHE A 612 -7.16 1.27 19.13
N ALA A 613 -6.05 0.59 19.44
CA ALA A 613 -6.08 -0.68 20.15
C ALA A 613 -6.64 -0.55 21.57
N ALA A 614 -6.27 0.51 22.31
CA ALA A 614 -6.64 0.72 23.70
C ALA A 614 -8.04 1.33 23.91
N ALA A 615 -8.64 1.93 22.88
CA ALA A 615 -10.04 2.38 22.91
C ALA A 615 -11.01 1.20 22.71
N GLY A 616 -10.59 0.18 21.95
CA GLY A 616 -11.37 -1.03 21.71
C GLY A 616 -12.41 -0.88 20.58
N TRP A 617 -13.10 -1.99 20.31
CA TRP A 617 -13.97 -2.17 19.13
C TRP A 617 -15.10 -1.15 19.02
N ASP A 618 -15.74 -0.78 20.12
CA ASP A 618 -16.90 0.12 20.11
C ASP A 618 -16.51 1.54 19.69
N THR A 619 -15.24 1.93 19.87
CA THR A 619 -14.72 3.23 19.47
C THR A 619 -14.11 3.21 18.07
N HIS A 620 -13.40 2.15 17.68
CA HIS A 620 -12.67 2.11 16.41
C HIS A 620 -12.77 0.76 15.70
N LYS A 621 -13.20 0.82 14.44
CA LYS A 621 -13.37 -0.34 13.56
C LYS A 621 -12.33 -0.40 12.45
N MET A 622 -11.88 0.76 11.98
CA MET A 622 -10.93 0.86 10.88
C MET A 622 -10.04 2.09 11.00
N THR A 623 -8.74 1.91 10.80
CA THR A 623 -7.79 3.01 10.62
C THR A 623 -6.83 2.65 9.50
N ILE A 624 -6.63 3.58 8.58
CA ILE A 624 -5.65 3.46 7.51
C ILE A 624 -4.66 4.61 7.66
N TYR A 625 -3.41 4.28 7.96
CA TYR A 625 -2.34 5.26 8.06
C TYR A 625 -2.01 5.86 6.69
N TRP A 626 -1.94 7.19 6.61
CA TRP A 626 -1.49 7.92 5.43
C TRP A 626 0.01 8.25 5.57
N MET A 627 0.94 7.50 4.97
CA MET A 627 0.80 6.30 4.11
C MET A 627 1.82 5.21 4.49
N LEU A 628 1.70 4.01 3.90
CA LEU A 628 2.62 2.90 4.09
C LEU A 628 4.03 3.26 3.60
N ASN A 629 4.12 3.69 2.35
CA ASN A 629 5.37 3.91 1.61
C ASN A 629 5.22 5.12 0.68
N SER A 630 6.33 5.56 0.11
CA SER A 630 6.34 6.63 -0.90
C SER A 630 6.71 6.13 -2.30
N HIS A 631 6.23 6.86 -3.30
CA HIS A 631 6.34 6.57 -4.72
C HIS A 631 7.69 7.00 -5.33
N TRP A 632 8.41 7.88 -4.63
CA TRP A 632 9.76 8.34 -4.98
C TRP A 632 10.45 8.82 -3.69
N PRO A 633 11.76 9.16 -3.70
CA PRO A 633 12.39 9.82 -2.55
C PRO A 633 11.61 11.07 -2.18
N SER A 634 10.92 11.04 -1.04
CA SER A 634 9.92 12.04 -0.67
C SER A 634 9.89 12.28 0.83
N PHE A 635 9.31 13.43 1.20
CA PHE A 635 8.89 13.75 2.56
C PHE A 635 7.41 13.53 2.78
N PHE A 636 6.66 12.99 1.80
CA PHE A 636 5.21 12.86 1.84
C PHE A 636 4.76 11.44 2.18
N GLY A 637 4.17 11.27 3.38
CA GLY A 637 3.42 10.11 3.88
C GLY A 637 4.11 8.76 3.68
N GLN A 638 4.83 8.26 4.69
CA GLN A 638 5.54 6.97 4.60
C GLN A 638 5.93 6.38 5.97
N LEU A 639 5.55 5.14 6.28
CA LEU A 639 6.08 4.43 7.45
C LEU A 639 7.56 4.04 7.24
N PHE A 640 7.94 3.72 6.01
CA PHE A 640 9.33 3.51 5.58
C PHE A 640 9.59 4.23 4.25
N ASP A 641 10.83 4.67 4.04
CA ASP A 641 11.14 5.52 2.89
C ASP A 641 11.23 4.77 1.55
N TYR A 642 11.34 5.52 0.45
CA TYR A 642 11.47 4.98 -0.90
C TYR A 642 12.58 3.93 -1.06
N TYR A 643 13.66 4.01 -0.29
CA TYR A 643 14.76 3.05 -0.36
C TYR A 643 14.50 1.78 0.46
N LEU A 644 13.29 1.61 0.99
CA LEU A 644 12.90 0.55 1.92
C LEU A 644 13.63 0.63 3.26
N ARG A 645 14.08 1.83 3.67
CA ARG A 645 14.73 2.00 4.97
C ARG A 645 13.69 2.24 6.08
N PRO A 646 13.62 1.39 7.10
CA PRO A 646 12.76 1.65 8.25
C PRO A 646 13.34 2.75 9.14
N GLY A 647 12.52 3.75 9.45
CA GLY A 647 12.85 4.88 10.33
C GLY A 647 12.03 4.88 11.62
N GLY A 648 12.01 6.02 12.33
CA GLY A 648 11.27 6.16 13.58
C GLY A 648 9.78 5.85 13.44
N ALA A 649 9.16 6.30 12.35
CA ALA A 649 7.76 5.99 12.05
C ALA A 649 7.46 4.49 11.94
N TYR A 650 8.33 3.74 11.23
CA TYR A 650 8.24 2.29 11.07
C TYR A 650 8.21 1.61 12.43
N PHE A 651 9.22 1.86 13.27
CA PHE A 651 9.33 1.19 14.56
C PHE A 651 8.29 1.68 15.57
N GLY A 652 7.88 2.94 15.49
CA GLY A 652 6.74 3.45 16.26
C GLY A 652 5.45 2.72 15.93
N ALA A 653 5.11 2.60 14.63
CA ALA A 653 3.96 1.84 14.16
C ALA A 653 4.07 0.36 14.55
N LYS A 654 5.23 -0.27 14.35
CA LYS A 654 5.49 -1.67 14.74
C LYS A 654 5.19 -1.92 16.22
N LYS A 655 5.59 -1.01 17.10
CA LYS A 655 5.27 -1.09 18.54
C LYS A 655 3.77 -0.97 18.79
N GLY A 656 3.11 0.01 18.17
CA GLY A 656 1.69 0.27 18.37
C GLY A 656 0.77 -0.78 17.76
N LEU A 657 1.25 -1.54 16.77
CA LEU A 657 0.51 -2.60 16.08
C LEU A 657 0.70 -3.99 16.67
N ARG A 658 1.57 -4.16 17.67
CA ARG A 658 1.79 -5.44 18.36
C ARG A 658 0.46 -6.08 18.77
N PRO A 659 0.22 -7.36 18.43
CA PRO A 659 -1.03 -8.02 18.76
C PRO A 659 -1.32 -8.04 20.27
N LEU A 660 -0.32 -8.32 21.10
CA LEU A 660 -0.42 -8.24 22.55
C LEU A 660 0.55 -7.17 23.05
N SER A 661 0.04 -6.14 23.74
CA SER A 661 0.88 -5.02 24.19
C SER A 661 0.36 -4.39 25.48
N VAL A 662 1.19 -3.53 26.06
CA VAL A 662 0.86 -2.64 27.18
C VAL A 662 0.97 -1.19 26.71
N VAL A 663 -0.08 -0.42 26.94
CA VAL A 663 -0.25 0.94 26.40
C VAL A 663 -0.34 1.93 27.55
N PHE A 664 0.41 3.01 27.46
CA PHE A 664 0.35 4.15 28.37
C PHE A 664 -0.24 5.36 27.64
N ASP A 665 -1.36 5.87 28.14
CA ASP A 665 -2.19 6.89 27.45
C ASP A 665 -1.62 8.32 27.47
N SER A 666 -0.39 8.50 27.94
CA SER A 666 0.28 9.81 28.04
C SER A 666 -0.51 10.86 28.83
N TYR A 667 -1.19 10.44 29.91
CA TYR A 667 -2.00 11.29 30.79
C TYR A 667 -3.22 11.94 30.12
N ALA A 668 -3.60 11.48 28.92
CA ALA A 668 -4.63 12.12 28.12
C ALA A 668 -6.06 11.91 28.65
N ARG A 669 -6.39 10.73 29.22
CA ARG A 669 -7.76 10.42 29.67
C ARG A 669 -8.08 10.96 31.06
N GLY A 670 -7.09 11.05 31.96
CA GLY A 670 -7.32 11.37 33.38
C GLY A 670 -7.45 12.87 33.72
N ILE A 671 -7.80 13.74 32.77
CA ILE A 671 -7.87 15.21 32.92
C ILE A 671 -6.63 15.74 33.68
N GLY A 672 -5.44 15.39 33.20
CA GLY A 672 -4.15 15.95 33.65
C GLY A 672 -3.60 15.46 35.00
N ASN A 673 -4.32 14.62 35.74
CA ASN A 673 -3.90 14.18 37.09
C ASN A 673 -3.45 12.71 37.17
N SER A 674 -3.83 11.88 36.20
CA SER A 674 -3.40 10.48 36.13
C SER A 674 -3.39 9.95 34.71
N ALA A 675 -2.46 9.05 34.42
CA ALA A 675 -2.42 8.27 33.19
C ALA A 675 -3.06 6.89 33.40
N HIS A 676 -3.66 6.37 32.35
CA HIS A 676 -4.14 4.99 32.29
C HIS A 676 -3.09 4.12 31.62
N VAL A 677 -2.86 2.94 32.21
CA VAL A 677 -2.05 1.89 31.59
C VAL A 677 -2.97 0.71 31.31
N SER A 678 -3.08 0.32 30.05
CA SER A 678 -4.01 -0.70 29.58
C SER A 678 -3.25 -1.85 28.91
N VAL A 679 -3.79 -3.06 28.96
CA VAL A 679 -3.33 -4.20 28.17
C VAL A 679 -4.27 -4.38 26.98
N VAL A 680 -3.70 -4.53 25.79
CA VAL A 680 -4.45 -4.74 24.54
C VAL A 680 -4.14 -6.12 23.98
N ASN A 681 -5.16 -6.84 23.51
CA ASN A 681 -5.04 -8.15 22.91
C ASN A 681 -5.81 -8.21 21.58
N GLN A 682 -5.11 -8.01 20.49
CA GLN A 682 -5.59 -8.11 19.11
C GLN A 682 -5.27 -9.50 18.49
N SER A 683 -4.86 -10.48 19.31
CA SER A 683 -4.65 -11.86 18.87
C SER A 683 -5.99 -12.64 18.86
N PRO A 684 -6.08 -13.79 18.15
CA PRO A 684 -7.31 -14.57 18.05
C PRO A 684 -7.61 -15.43 19.30
N SER A 685 -6.89 -15.26 20.40
CA SER A 685 -7.05 -16.05 21.62
C SER A 685 -6.97 -15.18 22.87
N ASP A 686 -7.72 -15.60 23.90
CA ASP A 686 -7.71 -14.93 25.20
C ASP A 686 -6.33 -15.04 25.86
N VAL A 687 -5.98 -14.03 26.66
CA VAL A 687 -4.72 -13.98 27.42
C VAL A 687 -5.04 -13.78 28.89
N ASP A 688 -4.64 -14.74 29.72
CA ASP A 688 -4.91 -14.75 31.16
C ASP A 688 -3.62 -14.70 31.99
N GLY A 689 -3.75 -14.19 33.22
CA GLY A 689 -2.67 -14.27 34.21
C GLY A 689 -1.54 -13.27 34.02
N VAL A 690 -1.69 -12.30 33.11
CA VAL A 690 -0.63 -11.34 32.81
C VAL A 690 -0.59 -10.21 33.83
N HIS A 691 0.59 -9.68 34.09
CA HIS A 691 0.80 -8.55 34.99
C HIS A 691 1.47 -7.39 34.25
N VAL A 692 1.07 -6.17 34.57
CA VAL A 692 1.72 -4.96 34.10
C VAL A 692 2.65 -4.44 35.18
N ARG A 693 3.92 -4.20 34.85
CA ARG A 693 4.85 -3.44 35.69
C ARG A 693 5.16 -2.11 35.02
N VAL A 694 5.08 -1.04 35.79
CA VAL A 694 5.39 0.33 35.32
C VAL A 694 6.51 0.89 36.17
N ARG A 695 7.59 1.32 35.53
CA ARG A 695 8.75 1.97 36.15
C ARG A 695 8.92 3.36 35.57
N VAL A 696 9.04 4.36 36.44
CA VAL A 696 9.28 5.76 36.05
C VAL A 696 10.70 6.12 36.41
N TYR A 697 11.47 6.60 35.44
CA TYR A 697 12.86 7.01 35.59
C TYR A 697 13.00 8.50 35.30
N ASP A 698 13.83 9.21 36.07
CA ASP A 698 14.24 10.54 35.67
C ASP A 698 15.19 10.50 34.45
N LEU A 699 15.55 11.67 33.93
CA LEU A 699 16.42 11.79 32.75
C LEU A 699 17.82 11.18 32.95
N GLN A 700 18.27 11.04 34.20
CA GLN A 700 19.55 10.44 34.55
C GLN A 700 19.44 8.91 34.67
N GLY A 701 18.26 8.33 34.57
CA GLY A 701 18.03 6.89 34.73
C GLY A 701 17.83 6.45 36.17
N ILE A 702 17.56 7.38 37.10
CA ILE A 702 17.26 7.05 38.48
C ILE A 702 15.77 6.72 38.61
N LEU A 703 15.47 5.54 39.13
CA LEU A 703 14.11 5.07 39.38
C LEU A 703 13.40 5.99 40.40
N GLN A 704 12.28 6.58 39.98
CA GLN A 704 11.44 7.47 40.79
C GLN A 704 10.18 6.75 41.30
N ALA A 705 9.64 5.82 40.52
CA ALA A 705 8.48 5.01 40.89
C ALA A 705 8.53 3.63 40.26
N ASP A 706 7.97 2.63 40.94
CA ASP A 706 7.87 1.24 40.50
C ASP A 706 6.56 0.66 41.03
N GLY A 707 5.69 0.20 40.13
CA GLY A 707 4.39 -0.34 40.45
C GLY A 707 4.09 -1.57 39.62
N THR A 708 3.29 -2.49 40.17
CA THR A 708 2.83 -3.70 39.47
C THR A 708 1.33 -3.85 39.68
N SER A 709 0.60 -4.19 38.63
CA SER A 709 -0.84 -4.46 38.68
C SER A 709 -1.14 -5.81 39.32
N ASP A 710 -2.40 -6.01 39.68
CA ASP A 710 -2.94 -7.36 39.88
C ASP A 710 -2.88 -8.17 38.57
N SER A 711 -3.21 -9.46 38.66
CA SER A 711 -3.32 -10.34 37.50
C SER A 711 -4.49 -9.89 36.61
N ILE A 712 -4.26 -9.89 35.30
CA ILE A 712 -5.20 -9.39 34.29
C ILE A 712 -5.53 -10.52 33.30
N SER A 713 -6.77 -10.51 32.83
CA SER A 713 -7.28 -11.34 31.75
C SER A 713 -7.83 -10.43 30.66
N VAL A 714 -7.41 -10.63 29.42
CA VAL A 714 -7.81 -9.82 28.26
C VAL A 714 -8.35 -10.72 27.17
N PRO A 715 -9.63 -10.58 26.79
CA PRO A 715 -10.22 -11.42 25.75
C PRO A 715 -9.58 -11.11 24.39
N ALA A 716 -9.69 -12.07 23.46
CA ALA A 716 -9.32 -11.88 22.07
C ALA A 716 -10.04 -10.65 21.46
N GLY A 717 -9.29 -9.77 20.80
CA GLY A 717 -9.77 -8.48 20.28
C GLY A 717 -10.07 -7.40 21.33
N GLY A 718 -9.74 -7.62 22.60
CA GLY A 718 -10.10 -6.75 23.72
C GLY A 718 -9.00 -5.81 24.22
N ALA A 719 -9.39 -4.92 25.13
CA ALA A 719 -8.49 -4.06 25.91
C ALA A 719 -9.00 -3.95 27.36
N VAL A 720 -8.09 -3.88 28.34
CA VAL A 720 -8.41 -3.78 29.77
C VAL A 720 -7.48 -2.79 30.45
N ASP A 721 -8.02 -1.86 31.24
CA ASP A 721 -7.22 -0.98 32.10
C ASP A 721 -6.59 -1.78 33.25
N ALA A 722 -5.26 -1.76 33.31
CA ALA A 722 -4.45 -2.51 34.26
C ALA A 722 -4.23 -1.74 35.58
N MET A 723 -3.89 -0.46 35.46
CA MET A 723 -3.62 0.43 36.59
C MET A 723 -3.62 1.89 36.16
N THR A 724 -3.64 2.80 37.14
CA THR A 724 -3.45 4.23 36.94
C THR A 724 -2.15 4.72 37.54
N LEU A 725 -1.54 5.72 36.90
CA LEU A 725 -0.29 6.33 37.33
C LEU A 725 -0.52 7.82 37.64
N PRO A 726 -0.30 8.31 38.87
CA PRO A 726 -0.47 9.72 39.18
C PRO A 726 0.56 10.60 38.44
N SER A 727 0.20 11.85 38.15
CA SER A 727 1.15 12.84 37.63
C SER A 727 2.18 13.26 38.69
N GLY A 728 3.29 13.87 38.26
CA GLY A 728 4.32 14.40 39.17
C GLY A 728 5.23 13.35 39.84
N LEU A 729 5.23 12.10 39.38
CA LEU A 729 6.11 11.06 39.91
C LEU A 729 7.60 11.31 39.62
N ALA A 730 7.91 11.86 38.44
CA ALA A 730 9.27 12.24 38.10
C ALA A 730 9.57 13.69 38.51
N LYS A 731 10.85 13.99 38.76
CA LYS A 731 11.32 15.34 39.16
C LYS A 731 12.08 16.07 38.06
N SER A 732 12.60 15.35 37.07
CA SER A 732 13.30 15.92 35.93
C SER A 732 12.32 16.51 34.91
N PRO A 733 12.72 17.54 34.13
CA PRO A 733 11.86 18.15 33.11
C PRO A 733 11.36 17.14 32.06
N VAL A 734 12.21 16.18 31.69
CA VAL A 734 11.87 15.03 30.85
C VAL A 734 12.14 13.76 31.65
N PHE A 735 11.31 12.74 31.49
CA PHE A 735 11.41 11.47 32.22
C PHE A 735 10.96 10.29 31.35
N PHE A 736 11.30 9.08 31.75
CA PHE A 736 10.92 7.86 31.05
C PHE A 736 9.85 7.09 31.84
N VAL A 737 8.86 6.56 31.12
CA VAL A 737 7.89 5.59 31.63
C VAL A 737 8.13 4.28 30.87
N ARG A 738 8.56 3.24 31.59
CA ARG A 738 8.73 1.90 31.05
C ARG A 738 7.57 1.03 31.51
N CYS A 739 6.85 0.46 30.55
CA CYS A 739 5.75 -0.45 30.78
C CYS A 739 6.16 -1.84 30.28
N GLU A 740 6.02 -2.85 31.14
CA GLU A 740 6.31 -4.25 30.84
C GLU A 740 5.06 -5.09 31.09
N LEU A 741 4.69 -5.89 30.11
CA LEU A 741 3.69 -6.94 30.25
C LEU A 741 4.42 -8.26 30.50
N THR A 742 4.07 -8.93 31.59
CA THR A 742 4.72 -10.16 32.03
C THR A 742 3.75 -11.30 32.18
N ARG A 743 4.18 -12.52 31.84
CA ARG A 743 3.45 -13.76 32.17
C ARG A 743 3.66 -14.12 33.65
N PRO A 744 2.86 -15.05 34.23
CA PRO A 744 3.09 -15.57 35.57
C PRO A 744 4.49 -16.15 35.80
N SER A 745 5.16 -16.60 34.72
CA SER A 745 6.53 -17.10 34.74
C SER A 745 7.58 -16.02 34.99
N GLY A 746 7.22 -14.73 34.91
CA GLY A 746 8.13 -13.59 34.94
C GLY A 746 8.72 -13.22 33.56
N GLU A 747 8.36 -13.93 32.50
CA GLU A 747 8.75 -13.61 31.13
C GLU A 747 8.09 -12.30 30.67
N VAL A 748 8.89 -11.35 30.17
CA VAL A 748 8.40 -10.12 29.53
C VAL A 748 7.97 -10.45 28.11
N VAL A 749 6.69 -10.25 27.81
CA VAL A 749 6.11 -10.54 26.48
C VAL A 749 5.91 -9.30 25.62
N ALA A 750 5.82 -8.14 26.25
CA ALA A 750 5.80 -6.85 25.58
C ALA A 750 6.44 -5.80 26.49
N GLU A 751 7.24 -4.92 25.89
CA GLU A 751 7.81 -3.76 26.55
C GLU A 751 7.64 -2.53 25.67
N ASN A 752 7.22 -1.44 26.32
CA ASN A 752 7.13 -0.11 25.74
C ASN A 752 7.79 0.93 26.65
N VAL A 753 8.68 1.75 26.08
CA VAL A 753 9.34 2.88 26.75
C VAL A 753 8.82 4.19 26.16
N TYR A 754 8.33 5.07 27.00
CA TYR A 754 7.82 6.40 26.66
C TYR A 754 8.74 7.45 27.28
N TRP A 755 9.03 8.53 26.56
CA TRP A 755 9.62 9.74 27.14
C TRP A 755 8.53 10.80 27.26
N GLN A 756 8.46 11.45 28.41
CA GLN A 756 7.39 12.39 28.76
C GLN A 756 8.00 13.68 29.32
N SER A 757 7.30 14.79 29.17
CA SER A 757 7.70 16.08 29.72
C SER A 757 6.80 16.48 30.88
N GLN A 758 7.36 17.18 31.86
CA GLN A 758 6.61 17.84 32.93
C GLN A 758 5.73 18.99 32.40
N GLN A 759 6.11 19.57 31.26
CA GLN A 759 5.25 20.44 30.47
C GLN A 759 4.59 19.57 29.40
N PRO A 760 3.31 19.20 29.50
CA PRO A 760 2.67 18.32 28.52
C PRO A 760 2.31 19.05 27.23
N ASP A 761 2.04 18.27 26.18
CA ASP A 761 1.37 18.73 24.96
C ASP A 761 -0.13 18.98 25.25
N ASP A 762 -0.64 20.18 25.00
CA ASP A 762 -2.08 20.50 25.02
C ASP A 762 -2.54 20.97 23.64
N VAL A 763 -3.22 20.08 22.92
CA VAL A 763 -3.72 20.38 21.57
C VAL A 763 -4.80 21.48 21.57
N GLY A 764 -5.46 21.75 22.70
CA GLY A 764 -6.48 22.79 22.81
C GLY A 764 -7.88 22.35 22.39
N ASP A 765 -8.74 23.32 22.06
CA ASP A 765 -10.15 23.11 21.72
C ASP A 765 -10.31 22.30 20.41
N PRO A 766 -11.07 21.18 20.40
CA PRO A 766 -11.39 20.41 19.18
C PRO A 766 -11.96 21.24 18.02
N ASP A 767 -12.66 22.34 18.29
CA ASP A 767 -13.22 23.21 17.24
C ASP A 767 -12.13 23.90 16.40
N ASN A 768 -10.90 23.95 16.90
CA ASN A 768 -9.73 24.46 16.20
C ASN A 768 -8.99 23.39 15.38
N ASP A 769 -9.41 22.12 15.43
CA ASP A 769 -8.72 21.06 14.71
C ASP A 769 -8.96 21.16 13.19
N ARG A 770 -7.89 21.01 12.42
CA ARG A 770 -7.92 21.10 10.96
C ARG A 770 -7.04 20.01 10.39
N ALA A 771 -7.50 19.32 9.35
CA ALA A 771 -6.80 18.16 8.78
C ALA A 771 -5.31 18.46 8.47
N PHE A 772 -5.06 19.60 7.81
CA PHE A 772 -3.72 20.03 7.36
C PHE A 772 -3.04 21.08 8.26
N ASP A 773 -3.51 21.31 9.50
CA ASP A 773 -2.82 22.21 10.43
C ASP A 773 -2.94 21.75 11.88
N SER A 774 -1.83 21.88 12.62
CA SER A 774 -1.77 21.62 14.05
C SER A 774 -1.64 22.94 14.80
N MET A 775 -2.77 23.42 15.34
CA MET A 775 -2.86 24.64 16.16
C MET A 775 -2.89 24.30 17.65
N GLN A 776 -1.84 23.64 18.11
CA GLN A 776 -1.68 23.24 19.50
C GLN A 776 -1.54 24.45 20.44
N ALA A 777 -2.23 24.43 21.59
CA ALA A 777 -2.24 25.49 22.58
C ALA A 777 -0.93 25.58 23.39
N SER A 778 -0.35 24.44 23.76
CA SER A 778 0.98 24.38 24.36
C SER A 778 1.72 23.10 23.97
N TRP A 779 3.05 23.15 23.94
CA TRP A 779 3.90 22.07 23.43
C TRP A 779 4.67 21.43 24.58
N ALA A 780 4.90 20.12 24.47
CA ALA A 780 5.78 19.45 25.42
C ALA A 780 7.22 19.92 25.28
N ASP A 781 7.88 20.28 26.40
CA ASP A 781 9.29 20.67 26.39
C ASP A 781 10.19 19.44 26.58
N MET A 782 10.77 18.97 25.47
CA MET A 782 11.71 17.85 25.42
C MET A 782 13.16 18.31 25.27
N THR A 783 13.45 19.61 25.39
CA THR A 783 14.78 20.17 25.12
C THR A 783 15.87 19.66 26.05
N ALA A 784 15.50 19.18 27.24
CA ALA A 784 16.41 18.56 28.20
C ALA A 784 17.11 17.31 27.63
N LEU A 785 16.49 16.61 26.66
CA LEU A 785 17.10 15.47 25.97
C LEU A 785 18.44 15.86 25.34
N ASN A 786 18.57 17.07 24.78
CA ASN A 786 19.79 17.52 24.09
C ASN A 786 21.04 17.56 25.00
N TYR A 787 20.84 17.54 26.32
CA TYR A 787 21.90 17.62 27.33
C TYR A 787 22.12 16.30 28.07
N MET A 788 21.56 15.20 27.58
CA MET A 788 21.82 13.88 28.14
C MET A 788 23.31 13.55 28.10
N PRO A 789 23.87 12.97 29.16
CA PRO A 789 25.27 12.54 29.17
C PRO A 789 25.49 11.46 28.11
N ARG A 790 26.68 11.44 27.49
CA ARG A 790 27.03 10.43 26.50
C ARG A 790 27.19 9.05 27.16
N VAL A 791 26.62 8.00 26.55
CA VAL A 791 26.71 6.63 27.06
C VAL A 791 27.49 5.73 26.09
N PRO A 792 28.66 5.22 26.50
CA PRO A 792 29.37 4.18 25.75
C PRO A 792 28.75 2.81 26.04
N LEU A 793 28.09 2.22 25.04
CA LEU A 793 27.56 0.87 25.12
C LEU A 793 28.64 -0.18 24.83
N ASP A 794 28.55 -1.32 25.52
CA ASP A 794 29.27 -2.53 25.17
C ASP A 794 28.43 -3.31 24.16
N ILE A 795 28.91 -3.44 22.93
CA ILE A 795 28.14 -4.00 21.81
C ILE A 795 28.81 -5.28 21.31
N THR A 796 28.00 -6.31 21.08
CA THR A 796 28.42 -7.55 20.41
C THR A 796 27.41 -7.93 19.34
N ALA A 797 27.85 -8.61 18.29
CA ALA A 797 26.99 -9.06 17.20
C ALA A 797 27.39 -10.47 16.74
N PHE A 798 26.41 -11.35 16.58
CA PHE A 798 26.62 -12.77 16.24
C PHE A 798 25.71 -13.18 15.10
N ARG A 799 26.18 -14.04 14.19
CA ARG A 799 25.30 -14.66 13.18
C ARG A 799 24.34 -15.65 13.81
N GLN A 800 23.12 -15.69 13.30
CA GLN A 800 22.18 -16.76 13.58
C GLN A 800 22.43 -17.96 12.65
N THR A 801 21.80 -19.09 12.97
CA THR A 801 21.80 -20.28 12.10
C THR A 801 21.12 -20.02 10.77
N ASP A 802 20.12 -19.13 10.77
CA ASP A 802 19.36 -18.79 9.59
C ASP A 802 20.17 -17.83 8.70
N PRO A 803 20.22 -18.06 7.37
CA PRO A 803 20.97 -17.20 6.46
C PRO A 803 20.54 -15.73 6.57
N GLY A 804 21.50 -14.84 6.76
CA GLY A 804 21.25 -13.39 6.88
C GLY A 804 20.81 -12.91 8.26
N GLY A 805 20.56 -13.81 9.22
CA GLY A 805 20.17 -13.46 10.59
C GLY A 805 21.34 -13.00 11.45
N VAL A 806 21.14 -11.94 12.24
CA VAL A 806 22.12 -11.35 13.15
C VAL A 806 21.46 -11.02 14.49
N VAL A 807 22.09 -11.42 15.60
CA VAL A 807 21.74 -10.97 16.96
C VAL A 807 22.73 -9.90 17.39
N ILE A 808 22.22 -8.76 17.82
CA ILE A 808 22.98 -7.58 18.23
C ILE A 808 22.66 -7.32 19.70
N ARG A 809 23.66 -7.39 20.58
CA ARG A 809 23.49 -7.15 22.01
C ARG A 809 24.04 -5.80 22.38
N LEU A 810 23.24 -5.00 23.07
CA LEU A 810 23.58 -3.68 23.57
C LEU A 810 23.58 -3.73 25.10
N HIS A 811 24.75 -3.72 25.74
CA HIS A 811 24.85 -3.64 27.20
C HIS A 811 25.24 -2.22 27.63
N ASN A 812 24.55 -1.70 28.65
CA ASN A 812 24.86 -0.39 29.22
C ASN A 812 25.62 -0.55 30.54
N PRO A 813 26.96 -0.36 30.55
CA PRO A 813 27.77 -0.48 31.75
C PRO A 813 27.72 0.75 32.66
N THR A 814 26.97 1.78 32.30
CA THR A 814 26.95 3.08 33.00
C THR A 814 25.71 3.26 33.88
N SER A 815 25.68 4.35 34.64
CA SER A 815 24.53 4.76 35.44
C SER A 815 23.52 5.64 34.69
N ASN A 816 23.76 5.97 33.41
CA ASN A 816 22.90 6.85 32.62
C ASN A 816 22.13 6.05 31.56
N VAL A 817 20.97 6.53 31.14
CA VAL A 817 20.17 5.90 30.06
C VAL A 817 20.86 6.06 28.71
N ALA A 818 21.04 4.97 27.96
CA ALA A 818 21.35 5.01 26.52
C ALA A 818 20.02 5.02 25.75
N PHE A 819 19.74 6.12 25.08
CA PHE A 819 18.41 6.42 24.57
C PHE A 819 18.36 6.33 23.04
N PHE A 820 17.33 5.61 22.56
CA PHE A 820 16.92 5.58 21.16
C PHE A 820 18.03 5.05 20.23
N GLU A 821 18.61 3.92 20.62
CA GLU A 821 19.69 3.22 19.94
C GLU A 821 19.17 2.48 18.71
N ARG A 822 19.71 2.84 17.55
CA ARG A 822 19.41 2.23 16.26
C ARG A 822 20.55 1.33 15.81
N ALA A 823 20.22 0.08 15.49
CA ALA A 823 21.13 -0.86 14.85
C ALA A 823 20.94 -0.90 13.33
N GLU A 824 22.04 -1.09 12.59
CA GLU A 824 22.09 -1.23 11.14
C GLU A 824 22.99 -2.42 10.76
N ILE A 825 22.47 -3.36 9.97
CA ILE A 825 23.23 -4.48 9.42
C ILE A 825 23.84 -4.08 8.08
N MET A 826 25.14 -4.29 7.91
CA MET A 826 25.92 -3.81 6.76
C MET A 826 26.82 -4.91 6.17
N SER A 827 27.14 -4.76 4.89
CA SER A 827 28.03 -5.70 4.18
C SER A 827 29.52 -5.41 4.40
N THR A 828 29.86 -4.15 4.59
CA THR A 828 31.22 -3.66 4.84
C THR A 828 31.21 -2.66 6.00
N ARG A 829 32.37 -2.44 6.62
CA ARG A 829 32.53 -1.56 7.79
C ARG A 829 31.98 -0.15 7.54
N ASP A 830 32.28 0.41 6.37
CA ASP A 830 31.90 1.78 6.00
C ASP A 830 30.73 1.82 5.01
N GLY A 831 30.01 0.69 4.88
CA GLY A 831 28.91 0.52 3.94
C GLY A 831 27.61 1.20 4.38
N ASP A 832 26.62 1.12 3.49
CA ASP A 832 25.23 1.40 3.83
C ASP A 832 24.57 0.17 4.46
N GLU A 833 23.45 0.40 5.14
CA GLU A 833 22.58 -0.68 5.61
C GLU A 833 22.11 -1.53 4.42
N ILE A 834 22.10 -2.85 4.61
CA ILE A 834 21.53 -3.77 3.63
C ILE A 834 20.02 -3.63 3.71
N LEU A 835 19.38 -3.38 2.57
CA LEU A 835 17.92 -3.22 2.46
C LEU A 835 17.39 -4.16 1.36
N PRO A 836 16.16 -4.71 1.50
CA PRO A 836 15.29 -4.61 2.66
C PRO A 836 15.87 -5.33 3.89
N VAL A 837 15.35 -4.99 5.08
CA VAL A 837 15.78 -5.54 6.38
C VAL A 837 14.61 -5.61 7.34
N GLU A 838 14.52 -6.70 8.09
CA GLU A 838 13.53 -6.89 9.15
C GLU A 838 14.25 -6.98 10.48
N TYR A 839 13.79 -6.23 11.50
CA TYR A 839 14.28 -6.35 12.87
C TYR A 839 13.12 -6.67 13.81
N ASP A 840 13.30 -7.53 14.81
CA ASP A 840 12.30 -7.75 15.86
C ASP A 840 11.99 -6.48 16.66
N ASP A 841 13.02 -5.67 16.89
CA ASP A 841 12.96 -4.35 17.53
C ASP A 841 14.11 -3.44 17.06
N ASN A 842 13.95 -2.13 17.15
CA ASN A 842 15.00 -1.16 16.86
C ASN A 842 14.64 0.20 17.49
N TYR A 843 15.56 1.18 17.49
CA TYR A 843 15.40 2.44 18.24
C TYR A 843 15.11 2.19 19.74
N VAL A 844 15.84 1.25 20.33
CA VAL A 844 15.62 0.76 21.69
C VAL A 844 16.21 1.70 22.75
N THR A 845 15.78 1.56 24.00
CA THR A 845 16.37 2.28 25.13
C THR A 845 17.03 1.27 26.06
N VAL A 846 18.31 1.46 26.38
CA VAL A 846 19.07 0.55 27.27
C VAL A 846 19.28 1.23 28.61
N PHE A 847 18.56 0.77 29.63
CA PHE A 847 18.64 1.31 30.99
C PHE A 847 19.96 0.92 31.69
N PRO A 848 20.36 1.64 32.75
CA PRO A 848 21.60 1.37 33.49
C PRO A 848 21.76 -0.09 33.91
N GLY A 849 22.89 -0.71 33.54
CA GLY A 849 23.22 -2.10 33.89
C GLY A 849 22.49 -3.17 33.08
N GLU A 850 21.58 -2.81 32.18
CA GLU A 850 20.78 -3.77 31.42
C GLU A 850 21.45 -4.15 30.08
N THR A 851 20.92 -5.20 29.47
CA THR A 851 21.27 -5.64 28.12
C THR A 851 20.00 -5.80 27.31
N VAL A 852 19.98 -5.20 26.12
CA VAL A 852 18.92 -5.39 25.12
C VAL A 852 19.49 -6.19 23.96
N GLU A 853 18.72 -7.15 23.46
CA GLU A 853 19.02 -7.87 22.22
C GLU A 853 18.12 -7.35 21.09
N ILE A 854 18.70 -7.12 19.92
CA ILE A 854 18.00 -6.85 18.66
C ILE A 854 18.34 -7.99 17.71
N ARG A 855 17.36 -8.55 17.02
CA ARG A 855 17.51 -9.60 16.02
C ARG A 855 17.08 -9.04 14.68
N GLY A 856 18.01 -9.01 13.73
CA GLY A 856 17.74 -8.55 12.37
C GLY A 856 17.99 -9.64 11.33
N SER A 857 17.27 -9.57 10.22
CA SER A 857 17.40 -10.47 9.07
C SER A 857 17.49 -9.66 7.79
N VAL A 858 18.41 -10.06 6.90
CA VAL A 858 18.61 -9.46 5.58
C VAL A 858 18.66 -10.53 4.50
N PRO A 859 18.29 -10.24 3.25
CA PRO A 859 18.34 -11.21 2.14
C PRO A 859 19.75 -11.75 1.82
N ALA A 860 20.82 -11.05 2.25
CA ALA A 860 22.19 -11.36 1.85
C ALA A 860 22.97 -12.19 2.88
N SER A 861 23.78 -13.15 2.41
CA SER A 861 24.76 -13.88 3.23
C SER A 861 25.93 -13.01 3.73
N LEU A 862 25.93 -11.72 3.39
CA LEU A 862 27.02 -10.77 3.64
C LEU A 862 26.76 -9.86 4.85
N ALA A 863 25.89 -10.23 5.79
CA ALA A 863 25.68 -9.51 7.05
C ALA A 863 26.94 -9.58 7.96
N ASN A 864 27.96 -8.78 7.63
CA ASN A 864 29.32 -8.90 8.15
C ASN A 864 29.66 -7.83 9.19
N TRP A 865 28.93 -6.73 9.19
CA TRP A 865 29.16 -5.59 10.06
C TRP A 865 27.85 -5.11 10.64
N VAL A 866 27.92 -4.54 11.84
CA VAL A 866 26.82 -3.83 12.48
C VAL A 866 27.29 -2.43 12.84
N ARG A 867 26.44 -1.44 12.60
CA ARG A 867 26.60 -0.08 13.13
C ARG A 867 25.47 0.21 14.10
N VAL A 868 25.81 0.75 15.27
CA VAL A 868 24.83 1.21 16.25
C VAL A 868 25.03 2.70 16.46
N THR A 869 23.93 3.45 16.39
CA THR A 869 23.87 4.89 16.62
C THR A 869 22.69 5.22 17.52
N GLY A 870 22.90 5.97 18.58
CA GLY A 870 21.82 6.42 19.47
C GLY A 870 21.78 7.92 19.64
N TYR A 871 20.76 8.38 20.34
CA TYR A 871 20.54 9.81 20.58
C TYR A 871 21.66 10.42 21.42
N ASN A 872 22.09 9.71 22.47
CA ASN A 872 23.18 10.10 23.35
C ASN A 872 24.34 9.08 23.39
N SER A 873 24.45 8.17 22.43
CA SER A 873 25.65 7.34 22.24
C SER A 873 26.49 7.86 21.07
N SER A 874 27.76 7.47 21.00
CA SER A 874 28.57 7.70 19.80
C SER A 874 28.38 6.53 18.83
N PRO A 875 28.40 6.73 17.51
CA PRO A 875 28.35 5.65 16.55
C PRO A 875 29.45 4.60 16.80
N ILE A 876 29.06 3.33 16.90
CA ILE A 876 29.99 2.20 17.03
C ILE A 876 29.75 1.24 15.86
N THR A 877 30.82 0.88 15.17
CA THR A 877 30.80 -0.13 14.11
C THR A 877 31.70 -1.30 14.47
N LEU A 878 31.18 -2.52 14.38
CA LEU A 878 31.89 -3.76 14.70
C LEU A 878 31.56 -4.86 13.70
N ALA A 879 32.44 -5.87 13.62
CA ALA A 879 32.21 -7.05 12.82
C ALA A 879 31.18 -7.98 13.49
N VAL A 880 30.43 -8.70 12.68
CA VAL A 880 29.54 -9.80 13.14
C VAL A 880 30.38 -11.08 13.25
N GLU A 881 30.40 -11.65 14.45
CA GLU A 881 31.12 -12.88 14.78
C GLU A 881 30.40 -14.15 14.31
#